data_AF-A0A542SF76-F1
#
_entry.id   AF-A0A542SF76-F1
#
_cell.length_a   1.000
_cell.length_b   1.000
_cell.length_c   1.000
_cell.angle_alpha   90.00
_cell.angle_beta   90.00
_cell.angle_gamma   90.00
#
_symmetry.space_group_name_H-M   'P 1'
#
loop_
_entity.id
_entity.type
_entity.pdbx_description
1 polymer ?
#
loop_
_entity_poly.entity_id
_entity_poly.type
_entity_poly.pdbx_seq_one_letter_code
_entity_poly.pdbx_strand_id
1 'polypeptide(L)'
;MTRLRAQVRFGPLVRDLVRRAAPFTPAEDGWATHTLADSIRRVLLLATVGCQLVMLGAIFASDRPIGSLLPLLVAHVAVLFTTLVVRAGRLPLWLPIVGVDLLFVADWWAAASMNDPLLFAACWMFNLSSAMPAFVLRGRLALAMPAATVVLVPVAMLVTRPELPTTLPISVFVTRCAIVLATRICQTYLYDFAGRADATTIAAQRRRAAAATQEAASRASAEDARVLHDTVINTLAALASGGAAVRDADAVRERCARDIATVSALRDGAEPATDNGGLRAASFDPRIRVRHRGLDDDELARLEDDLLPARLRALRRAATELVQNAAKHAGVGEVDIRAEERDGRLVVTVADDGVGFDGQVGTSGGLAVSVLDRAREAGIEVDLDTAPGAGTRVTLTVPTTGAPPAKSGTERNIASIVQVLRRDACLLYAAGVSIIGFYLAVTNHPGEATPEYLMAGLSALGAGVAWRTTRRRESLPTWVVVLLTAAAAVGFVLSAAAVDYGREDPVLWQAIGATGPLIVITELGPRRSMAVWAALSYGAVVVAVAVAVGQSSQQAETITLIAGAAGLGLVAGWARFQHTIGAIGTQAAADQRAGWAADTRLAEREAADRSRARWRVAGLNRSLELLEAVYGATDPGAPALRERCASEEAYLRQLTLLHPDLVHVGQWFARALSDAHERGVRLVVRAGGTDLPAEMAAGVGDVVLAAVAETPRGTDLTVTLFPAPEGVRMTLVGAHPHVTAGIRSASGPIAVSAQVLSVGGQDVAELLLDVPA
;
A
#
# COMPACT_ATOMS: atom_id res chain seq x y z
N MET A 1 -51.93 -32.32 -4.41
CA MET A 1 -50.87 -33.30 -4.78
C MET A 1 -49.86 -32.62 -5.67
N THR A 2 -48.98 -31.80 -5.09
CA THR A 2 -48.06 -30.93 -5.82
C THR A 2 -46.64 -31.14 -5.31
N ARG A 3 -45.72 -31.24 -6.25
CA ARG A 3 -44.32 -31.69 -6.12
C ARG A 3 -43.48 -30.81 -5.19
N LEU A 4 -42.73 -31.46 -4.29
CA LEU A 4 -41.52 -30.90 -3.67
C LEU A 4 -40.55 -32.06 -3.37
N ARG A 5 -39.84 -32.52 -4.41
CA ARG A 5 -38.63 -33.33 -4.24
C ARG A 5 -37.44 -32.37 -4.20
N ALA A 6 -37.06 -31.94 -3.00
CA ALA A 6 -35.75 -31.37 -2.76
C ALA A 6 -34.72 -32.50 -2.83
N GLN A 7 -34.15 -32.74 -4.02
CA GLN A 7 -32.91 -33.50 -4.13
C GLN A 7 -31.79 -32.63 -3.55
N VAL A 8 -31.51 -32.80 -2.26
CA VAL A 8 -30.25 -32.33 -1.66
C VAL A 8 -29.12 -33.17 -2.26
N ARG A 9 -28.55 -32.69 -3.37
CA ARG A 9 -27.31 -33.25 -3.92
C ARG A 9 -26.18 -32.89 -2.98
N PHE A 10 -25.77 -33.81 -2.10
CA PHE A 10 -24.55 -33.68 -1.27
C PHE A 10 -23.25 -33.66 -2.10
N GLY A 11 -23.30 -34.14 -3.34
CA GLY A 11 -22.13 -34.32 -4.23
C GLY A 11 -21.35 -33.05 -4.66
N PRO A 12 -21.96 -31.86 -4.86
CA PRO A 12 -21.23 -30.62 -5.16
C PRO A 12 -20.58 -30.03 -3.92
N LEU A 13 -21.24 -30.10 -2.77
CA LEU A 13 -20.76 -29.53 -1.51
C LEU A 13 -19.56 -30.34 -0.97
N VAL A 14 -19.62 -31.67 -1.08
CA VAL A 14 -18.47 -32.55 -0.78
C VAL A 14 -17.34 -32.37 -1.79
N ARG A 15 -17.63 -32.23 -3.10
CA ARG A 15 -16.59 -31.92 -4.10
C ARG A 15 -15.93 -30.57 -3.89
N ASP A 16 -16.69 -29.56 -3.49
CA ASP A 16 -16.19 -28.23 -3.17
C ASP A 16 -15.35 -28.27 -1.88
N LEU A 17 -15.79 -29.00 -0.85
CA LEU A 17 -15.00 -29.25 0.36
C LEU A 17 -13.67 -29.97 0.05
N VAL A 18 -13.70 -31.01 -0.79
CA VAL A 18 -12.51 -31.78 -1.19
C VAL A 18 -11.57 -30.97 -2.06
N ARG A 19 -12.09 -30.15 -3.00
CA ARG A 19 -11.28 -29.20 -3.77
C ARG A 19 -10.62 -28.16 -2.86
N ARG A 20 -11.37 -27.64 -1.88
CA ARG A 20 -10.85 -26.69 -0.90
C ARG A 20 -9.83 -27.34 0.03
N ALA A 21 -9.94 -28.62 0.37
CA ALA A 21 -8.99 -29.33 1.22
C ALA A 21 -7.65 -29.71 0.51
N ALA A 22 -7.45 -29.31 -0.75
CA ALA A 22 -6.20 -29.54 -1.49
C ALA A 22 -5.00 -28.83 -0.84
N PRO A 23 -3.77 -29.35 -0.98
CA PRO A 23 -2.60 -28.78 -0.35
C PRO A 23 -2.29 -27.40 -0.92
N PHE A 24 -2.29 -26.39 -0.06
CA PHE A 24 -1.94 -25.02 -0.43
C PHE A 24 -0.43 -24.88 -0.64
N THR A 25 -0.04 -24.36 -1.80
CA THR A 25 1.31 -23.87 -2.09
C THR A 25 1.30 -22.35 -1.98
N PRO A 26 1.98 -21.76 -0.99
CA PRO A 26 2.17 -20.31 -0.93
C PRO A 26 2.68 -19.79 -2.27
N ALA A 27 2.16 -18.66 -2.73
CA ALA A 27 2.87 -17.88 -3.75
C ALA A 27 4.23 -17.48 -3.14
N GLU A 28 5.32 -17.73 -3.85
CA GLU A 28 6.69 -17.67 -3.30
C GLU A 28 7.07 -16.29 -2.72
N ASP A 29 6.36 -15.21 -3.10
CA ASP A 29 6.76 -13.82 -2.77
C ASP A 29 5.70 -13.02 -1.96
N GLY A 30 4.63 -13.65 -1.48
CA GLY A 30 3.55 -12.96 -0.74
C GLY A 30 3.88 -12.71 0.74
N TRP A 31 4.07 -11.44 1.14
CA TRP A 31 4.43 -11.08 2.52
C TRP A 31 3.34 -11.51 3.54
N ALA A 32 2.05 -11.36 3.21
CA ALA A 32 0.97 -11.71 4.15
C ALA A 32 0.92 -13.22 4.36
N THR A 33 1.09 -13.97 3.27
CA THR A 33 1.14 -15.43 3.26
C THR A 33 2.31 -15.97 4.10
N HIS A 34 3.52 -15.41 3.93
CA HIS A 34 4.70 -15.80 4.71
C HIS A 34 4.53 -15.49 6.20
N THR A 35 4.05 -14.29 6.53
CA THR A 35 3.96 -13.85 7.92
C THR A 35 2.86 -14.59 8.69
N LEU A 36 1.76 -14.94 8.02
CA LEU A 36 0.72 -15.80 8.57
C LEU A 36 1.27 -17.20 8.89
N ALA A 37 1.96 -17.84 7.94
CA ALA A 37 2.55 -19.16 8.13
C ALA A 37 3.52 -19.20 9.31
N ASP A 38 4.42 -18.22 9.39
CA ASP A 38 5.40 -18.09 10.45
C ASP A 38 4.78 -17.86 11.84
N SER A 39 3.68 -17.11 11.88
CA SER A 39 2.96 -16.82 13.13
C SER A 39 2.24 -18.05 13.65
N ILE A 40 1.51 -18.76 12.77
CA ILE A 40 0.84 -20.01 13.14
C ILE A 40 1.87 -21.03 13.65
N ARG A 41 2.99 -21.21 12.92
CA ARG A 41 4.08 -22.09 13.32
C ARG A 41 4.62 -21.76 14.70
N ARG A 42 4.89 -20.47 14.98
CA ARG A 42 5.44 -20.03 16.28
C ARG A 42 4.46 -20.26 17.44
N VAL A 43 3.17 -20.03 17.23
CA VAL A 43 2.13 -20.25 18.24
C VAL A 43 1.97 -21.74 18.53
N LEU A 44 1.85 -22.58 17.49
CA LEU A 44 1.68 -24.02 17.67
C LEU A 44 2.87 -24.66 18.38
N LEU A 45 4.12 -24.32 17.99
CA LEU A 45 5.31 -24.85 18.67
C LEU A 45 5.40 -24.41 20.14
N LEU A 46 4.99 -23.18 20.45
CA LEU A 46 4.98 -22.70 21.85
C LEU A 46 3.87 -23.41 22.66
N ALA A 47 2.72 -23.66 22.04
CA ALA A 47 1.65 -24.44 22.65
C ALA A 47 2.11 -25.88 22.93
N THR A 48 2.83 -26.52 22.00
CA THR A 48 3.42 -27.85 22.22
C THR A 48 4.39 -27.85 23.39
N VAL A 49 5.26 -26.84 23.51
CA VAL A 49 6.15 -26.67 24.68
C VAL A 49 5.33 -26.56 25.97
N GLY A 50 4.27 -25.76 25.98
CA GLY A 50 3.38 -25.62 27.14
C GLY A 50 2.71 -26.94 27.52
N CYS A 51 2.17 -27.68 26.56
CA CYS A 51 1.57 -29.00 26.79
C CYS A 51 2.59 -30.01 27.33
N GLN A 52 3.83 -30.01 26.84
CA GLN A 52 4.87 -30.88 27.38
C GLN A 52 5.16 -30.59 28.85
N LEU A 53 5.19 -29.31 29.26
CA LEU A 53 5.35 -28.96 30.69
C LEU A 53 4.18 -29.46 31.54
N VAL A 54 2.94 -29.41 31.01
CA VAL A 54 1.77 -29.99 31.68
C VAL A 54 1.91 -31.51 31.81
N MET A 55 2.40 -32.19 30.77
CA MET A 55 2.66 -33.64 30.82
C MET A 55 3.68 -34.01 31.90
N LEU A 56 4.76 -33.23 32.05
CA LEU A 56 5.73 -33.47 33.13
C LEU A 56 5.06 -33.40 34.51
N GLY A 57 4.16 -32.43 34.73
CA GLY A 57 3.37 -32.34 35.97
C GLY A 57 2.39 -33.49 36.14
N ALA A 58 1.69 -33.90 35.07
CA ALA A 58 0.73 -34.99 35.09
C ALA A 58 1.37 -36.35 35.40
N ILE A 59 2.62 -36.58 34.97
CA ILE A 59 3.41 -37.77 35.33
C ILE A 59 3.61 -37.88 36.84
N PHE A 60 3.86 -36.76 37.54
CA PHE A 60 3.98 -36.76 39.00
C PHE A 60 2.65 -36.94 39.74
N ALA A 61 1.53 -36.65 39.07
CA ALA A 61 0.19 -36.79 39.61
C ALA A 61 -0.48 -38.15 39.28
N SER A 62 0.19 -39.01 38.51
CA SER A 62 -0.31 -40.35 38.18
C SER A 62 -0.24 -41.29 39.39
N ASP A 63 -1.12 -42.29 39.41
CA ASP A 63 -1.15 -43.33 40.45
C ASP A 63 0.03 -44.31 40.38
N ARG A 64 0.78 -44.29 39.28
CA ARG A 64 1.96 -45.13 39.10
C ARG A 64 3.13 -44.57 39.91
N PRO A 65 3.95 -45.43 40.54
CA PRO A 65 5.17 -44.97 41.19
C PRO A 65 6.12 -44.36 40.16
N ILE A 66 6.71 -43.20 40.49
CA ILE A 66 7.53 -42.40 39.57
C ILE A 66 8.68 -43.19 38.93
N GLY A 67 9.26 -44.16 39.64
CA GLY A 67 10.32 -45.02 39.12
C GLY A 67 9.89 -45.84 37.89
N SER A 68 8.61 -46.23 37.81
CA SER A 68 8.06 -46.93 36.64
C SER A 68 7.78 -46.01 35.45
N LEU A 69 7.61 -44.70 35.70
CA LEU A 69 7.36 -43.68 34.68
C LEU A 69 8.62 -42.93 34.25
N LEU A 70 9.80 -43.24 34.82
CA LEU A 70 11.04 -42.55 34.49
C LEU A 70 11.38 -42.56 32.97
N PRO A 71 11.21 -43.67 32.23
CA PRO A 71 11.44 -43.67 30.78
C PRO A 71 10.50 -42.72 30.03
N LEU A 72 9.23 -42.66 30.47
CA LEU A 72 8.22 -41.79 29.90
C LEU A 72 8.55 -40.31 30.17
N LEU A 73 8.95 -39.98 31.40
CA LEU A 73 9.42 -38.65 31.78
C LEU A 73 10.58 -38.17 30.90
N VAL A 74 11.59 -39.03 30.70
CA VAL A 74 12.74 -38.73 29.83
C VAL A 74 12.29 -38.52 28.38
N ALA A 75 11.34 -39.31 27.89
CA ALA A 75 10.82 -39.18 26.53
C ALA A 75 10.05 -37.86 26.32
N HIS A 76 9.24 -37.42 27.30
CA HIS A 76 8.60 -36.09 27.26
C HIS A 76 9.61 -34.95 27.27
N VAL A 77 10.65 -35.01 28.12
CA VAL A 77 11.74 -34.02 28.13
C VAL A 77 12.47 -33.99 26.79
N ALA A 78 12.69 -35.15 26.16
CA ALA A 78 13.31 -35.23 24.84
C ALA A 78 12.46 -34.57 23.75
N VAL A 79 11.13 -34.78 23.73
CA VAL A 79 10.23 -34.13 22.77
C VAL A 79 10.11 -32.63 23.04
N LEU A 80 10.09 -32.20 24.31
CA LEU A 80 10.17 -30.79 24.69
C LEU A 80 11.43 -30.12 24.12
N PHE A 81 12.60 -30.71 24.36
CA PHE A 81 13.87 -30.20 23.84
C PHE A 81 13.89 -30.21 22.30
N THR A 82 13.42 -31.29 21.68
CA THR A 82 13.29 -31.38 20.21
C THR A 82 12.43 -30.25 19.66
N THR A 83 11.31 -29.93 20.32
CA THR A 83 10.42 -28.84 19.91
C THR A 83 11.11 -27.47 20.01
N LEU A 84 11.93 -27.25 21.05
CA LEU A 84 12.74 -26.02 21.19
C LEU A 84 13.82 -25.91 20.09
N VAL A 85 14.49 -27.02 19.75
CA VAL A 85 15.50 -27.05 18.67
C VAL A 85 14.87 -26.86 17.29
N VAL A 86 13.69 -27.45 17.05
CA VAL A 86 12.87 -27.22 15.85
C VAL A 86 12.43 -25.77 15.76
N ARG A 87 12.00 -25.16 16.87
CA ARG A 87 11.67 -23.73 16.93
C ARG A 87 12.87 -22.83 16.61
N ALA A 88 14.08 -23.25 16.98
CA ALA A 88 15.32 -22.57 16.61
C ALA A 88 15.74 -22.79 15.15
N GLY A 89 14.96 -23.54 14.36
CA GLY A 89 15.21 -23.78 12.93
C GLY A 89 16.29 -24.82 12.63
N ARG A 90 16.74 -25.60 13.63
CA ARG A 90 17.85 -26.56 13.47
C ARG A 90 17.42 -27.99 13.14
N LEU A 91 16.14 -28.30 13.28
CA LEU A 91 15.57 -29.62 13.03
C LEU A 91 14.26 -29.53 12.23
N PRO A 92 13.86 -30.59 11.51
CA PRO A 92 12.67 -30.57 10.68
C PRO A 92 11.38 -30.53 11.50
N LEU A 93 10.38 -29.84 10.97
CA LEU A 93 9.12 -29.52 11.64
C LEU A 93 8.19 -30.72 11.91
N TRP A 94 8.43 -31.87 11.28
CA TRP A 94 7.61 -33.07 11.49
C TRP A 94 7.97 -33.83 12.77
N LEU A 95 9.18 -33.63 13.33
CA LEU A 95 9.67 -34.36 14.50
C LEU A 95 8.78 -34.20 15.75
N PRO A 96 8.35 -32.97 16.14
CA PRO A 96 7.51 -32.81 17.32
C PRO A 96 6.14 -33.48 17.16
N ILE A 97 5.61 -33.51 15.93
CA ILE A 97 4.30 -34.10 15.63
C ILE A 97 4.36 -35.62 15.80
N VAL A 98 5.37 -36.27 15.18
CA VAL A 98 5.59 -37.72 15.35
C VAL A 98 5.88 -38.05 16.81
N GLY A 99 6.72 -37.24 17.47
CA GLY A 99 7.06 -37.44 18.88
C GLY A 99 5.84 -37.40 19.79
N VAL A 100 4.94 -36.44 19.61
CA VAL A 100 3.69 -36.35 20.40
C VAL A 100 2.75 -37.52 20.11
N ASP A 101 2.59 -37.92 18.84
CA ASP A 101 1.73 -39.05 18.50
C ASP A 101 2.24 -40.38 19.08
N LEU A 102 3.57 -40.58 19.10
CA LEU A 102 4.20 -41.75 19.75
C LEU A 102 4.06 -41.71 21.28
N LEU A 103 4.28 -40.54 21.89
CA LEU A 103 4.13 -40.35 23.33
C LEU A 103 2.69 -40.63 23.77
N PHE A 104 1.68 -40.20 23.01
CA PHE A 104 0.29 -40.48 23.35
C PHE A 104 -0.02 -41.98 23.46
N VAL A 105 0.53 -42.81 22.57
CA VAL A 105 0.39 -44.28 22.67
C VAL A 105 1.16 -44.84 23.88
N ALA A 106 2.32 -44.25 24.20
CA ALA A 106 3.08 -44.62 25.40
C ALA A 106 2.35 -44.22 26.70
N ASP A 107 1.71 -43.04 26.73
CA ASP A 107 0.88 -42.56 27.83
C ASP A 107 -0.31 -43.49 28.07
N TRP A 108 -1.00 -43.89 26.99
CA TRP A 108 -2.08 -44.89 27.03
C TRP A 108 -1.63 -46.24 27.61
N TRP A 109 -0.45 -46.70 27.23
CA TRP A 109 0.11 -47.95 27.74
C TRP A 109 0.53 -47.84 29.22
N ALA A 110 1.08 -46.70 29.63
CA ALA A 110 1.58 -46.46 30.98
C ALA A 110 0.48 -46.16 32.01
N ALA A 111 -0.63 -45.54 31.58
CA ALA A 111 -1.73 -45.14 32.45
C ALA A 111 -2.24 -46.29 33.33
N ALA A 112 -2.52 -45.98 34.60
CA ALA A 112 -3.04 -46.97 35.55
C ALA A 112 -4.49 -47.36 35.22
N SER A 113 -5.31 -46.39 34.81
CA SER A 113 -6.72 -46.55 34.49
C SER A 113 -7.22 -45.46 33.53
N MET A 114 -8.50 -45.53 33.15
CA MET A 114 -9.19 -44.47 32.40
C MET A 114 -9.35 -43.16 33.20
N ASN A 115 -9.16 -43.20 34.52
CA ASN A 115 -9.28 -42.04 35.40
C ASN A 115 -7.92 -41.39 35.75
N ASP A 116 -6.83 -41.86 35.13
CA ASP A 116 -5.48 -41.37 35.42
C ASP A 116 -5.29 -39.92 34.89
N PRO A 117 -4.84 -38.96 35.73
CA PRO A 117 -4.55 -37.59 35.29
C PRO A 117 -3.56 -37.50 34.13
N LEU A 118 -2.63 -38.46 34.02
CA LEU A 118 -1.68 -38.59 32.90
C LEU A 118 -2.43 -38.74 31.58
N LEU A 119 -3.36 -39.68 31.52
CA LEU A 119 -4.11 -39.99 30.30
C LEU A 119 -5.01 -38.83 29.89
N PHE A 120 -5.64 -38.18 30.87
CA PHE A 120 -6.45 -36.97 30.63
C PHE A 120 -5.62 -35.84 30.00
N ALA A 121 -4.43 -35.56 30.54
CA ALA A 121 -3.51 -34.56 29.97
C ALA A 121 -3.03 -34.94 28.57
N ALA A 122 -2.75 -36.23 28.34
CA ALA A 122 -2.30 -36.76 27.05
C ALA A 122 -3.33 -36.51 25.94
N CYS A 123 -4.63 -36.67 26.22
CA CYS A 123 -5.71 -36.38 25.26
C CYS A 123 -5.68 -34.92 24.75
N TRP A 124 -5.43 -33.95 25.64
CA TRP A 124 -5.33 -32.54 25.25
C TRP A 124 -4.10 -32.25 24.38
N MET A 125 -2.95 -32.82 24.74
CA MET A 125 -1.72 -32.72 23.94
C MET A 125 -1.92 -33.33 22.55
N PHE A 126 -2.60 -34.48 22.47
CA PHE A 126 -2.88 -35.18 21.22
C PHE A 126 -3.84 -34.40 20.30
N ASN A 127 -4.85 -33.76 20.87
CA ASN A 127 -5.75 -32.87 20.12
C ASN A 127 -4.99 -31.69 19.50
N LEU A 128 -4.02 -31.11 20.21
CA LEU A 128 -3.15 -30.07 19.67
C LEU A 128 -2.27 -30.61 18.51
N SER A 129 -1.66 -31.79 18.67
CA SER A 129 -0.87 -32.45 17.62
C SER A 129 -1.67 -32.65 16.33
N SER A 130 -2.96 -33.03 16.47
CA SER A 130 -3.86 -33.27 15.35
C SER A 130 -4.06 -32.04 14.45
N ALA A 131 -3.91 -30.83 14.99
CA ALA A 131 -4.00 -29.58 14.23
C ALA A 131 -2.69 -29.19 13.52
N MET A 132 -1.53 -29.63 14.02
CA MET A 132 -0.23 -29.14 13.55
C MET A 132 0.08 -29.44 12.08
N PRO A 133 -0.18 -30.65 11.53
CA PRO A 133 0.16 -30.99 10.15
C PRO A 133 -0.44 -30.06 9.10
N ALA A 134 -1.66 -29.57 9.33
CA ALA A 134 -2.31 -28.64 8.39
C ALA A 134 -1.49 -27.35 8.25
N PHE A 135 -1.02 -26.79 9.36
CA PHE A 135 -0.38 -25.48 9.36
C PHE A 135 1.14 -25.50 9.20
N VAL A 136 1.78 -26.62 9.55
CA VAL A 136 3.24 -26.70 9.67
C VAL A 136 3.88 -27.48 8.52
N LEU A 137 3.22 -28.52 8.01
CA LEU A 137 3.74 -29.35 6.94
C LEU A 137 3.29 -28.85 5.56
N ARG A 138 4.09 -29.15 4.53
CA ARG A 138 3.81 -28.79 3.14
C ARG A 138 3.69 -30.03 2.25
N GLY A 139 3.01 -29.86 1.10
CA GLY A 139 2.89 -30.90 0.08
C GLY A 139 2.17 -32.16 0.56
N ARG A 140 2.59 -33.33 0.06
CA ARG A 140 1.94 -34.63 0.32
C ARG A 140 1.98 -35.04 1.80
N LEU A 141 3.03 -34.67 2.53
CA LEU A 141 3.18 -35.02 3.95
C LEU A 141 2.10 -34.39 4.83
N ALA A 142 1.63 -33.20 4.46
CA ALA A 142 0.55 -32.54 5.20
C ALA A 142 -0.72 -33.39 5.18
N LEU A 143 -1.00 -34.12 4.10
CA LEU A 143 -2.20 -34.96 3.96
C LEU A 143 -1.97 -36.39 4.46
N ALA A 144 -0.84 -36.99 4.07
CA ALA A 144 -0.55 -38.39 4.36
C ALA A 144 -0.39 -38.65 5.86
N MET A 145 0.26 -37.73 6.59
CA MET A 145 0.54 -37.93 8.02
C MET A 145 -0.74 -37.92 8.88
N PRO A 146 -1.65 -36.92 8.79
CA PRO A 146 -2.95 -36.98 9.47
C PRO A 146 -3.78 -38.20 9.08
N ALA A 147 -3.83 -38.54 7.78
CA ALA A 147 -4.61 -39.67 7.31
C ALA A 147 -4.12 -41.00 7.91
N ALA A 148 -2.80 -41.20 7.97
CA ALA A 148 -2.22 -42.38 8.59
C ALA A 148 -2.51 -42.44 10.10
N THR A 149 -2.29 -41.33 10.81
CA THR A 149 -2.39 -41.28 12.28
C THR A 149 -3.83 -41.31 12.80
N VAL A 150 -4.81 -40.85 12.02
CA VAL A 150 -6.25 -41.05 12.31
C VAL A 150 -6.59 -42.52 12.48
N VAL A 151 -5.93 -43.43 11.74
CA VAL A 151 -6.18 -44.87 11.79
C VAL A 151 -5.19 -45.58 12.71
N LEU A 152 -3.90 -45.30 12.55
CA LEU A 152 -2.83 -46.03 13.24
C LEU A 152 -2.89 -45.85 14.76
N VAL A 153 -3.23 -44.66 15.27
CA VAL A 153 -3.24 -44.41 16.72
C VAL A 153 -4.39 -45.16 17.42
N PRO A 154 -5.67 -45.03 17.00
CA PRO A 154 -6.74 -45.83 17.61
C PRO A 154 -6.52 -47.34 17.49
N VAL A 155 -5.98 -47.82 16.37
CA VAL A 155 -5.62 -49.24 16.20
C VAL A 155 -4.53 -49.67 17.19
N ALA A 156 -3.49 -48.85 17.35
CA ALA A 156 -2.43 -49.13 18.34
C ALA A 156 -2.99 -49.16 19.78
N MET A 157 -3.95 -48.28 20.11
CA MET A 157 -4.60 -48.30 21.43
C MET A 157 -5.35 -49.62 21.68
N LEU A 158 -6.12 -50.07 20.69
CA LEU A 158 -6.88 -51.34 20.76
C LEU A 158 -5.98 -52.57 20.87
N VAL A 159 -4.83 -52.56 20.19
CA VAL A 159 -3.86 -53.68 20.21
C VAL A 159 -3.05 -53.72 21.50
N THR A 160 -2.67 -52.56 22.04
CA THR A 160 -1.78 -52.48 23.21
C THR A 160 -2.50 -52.70 24.55
N ARG A 161 -3.78 -52.37 24.65
CA ARG A 161 -4.61 -52.53 25.86
C ARG A 161 -6.04 -53.00 25.51
N PRO A 162 -6.21 -54.20 24.94
CA PRO A 162 -7.52 -54.72 24.52
C PRO A 162 -8.52 -54.90 25.68
N GLU A 163 -8.03 -54.92 26.92
CA GLU A 163 -8.81 -55.03 28.15
C GLU A 163 -9.56 -53.74 28.53
N LEU A 164 -9.17 -52.58 27.99
CA LEU A 164 -9.83 -51.30 28.27
C LEU A 164 -11.02 -51.05 27.34
N PRO A 165 -12.02 -50.24 27.77
CA PRO A 165 -13.18 -49.92 26.95
C PRO A 165 -12.80 -49.29 25.60
N THR A 166 -13.56 -49.64 24.55
CA THR A 166 -13.36 -49.11 23.19
C THR A 166 -13.83 -47.65 23.02
N THR A 167 -14.46 -47.08 24.04
CA THR A 167 -15.01 -45.72 24.06
C THR A 167 -13.94 -44.69 23.74
N LEU A 168 -12.78 -44.71 24.42
CA LEU A 168 -11.72 -43.73 24.18
C LEU A 168 -11.09 -43.85 22.77
N PRO A 169 -10.69 -45.03 22.27
CA PRO A 169 -10.24 -45.17 20.88
C PRO A 169 -11.24 -44.62 19.85
N ILE A 170 -12.54 -44.83 20.05
CA ILE A 170 -13.60 -44.27 19.18
C ILE A 170 -13.63 -42.74 19.29
N SER A 171 -13.62 -42.18 20.51
CA SER A 171 -13.63 -40.73 20.71
C SER A 171 -12.37 -40.05 20.17
N VAL A 172 -11.21 -40.69 20.28
CA VAL A 172 -9.94 -40.25 19.68
C VAL A 172 -10.04 -40.24 18.15
N PHE A 173 -10.58 -41.30 17.54
CA PHE A 173 -10.80 -41.37 16.09
C PHE A 173 -11.72 -40.24 15.61
N VAL A 174 -12.88 -40.07 16.25
CA VAL A 174 -13.87 -39.04 15.94
C VAL A 174 -13.26 -37.64 16.06
N THR A 175 -12.63 -37.37 17.20
CA THR A 175 -12.09 -36.03 17.51
C THR A 175 -10.95 -35.69 16.55
N ARG A 176 -10.06 -36.63 16.26
CA ARG A 176 -8.97 -36.42 15.29
C ARG A 176 -9.50 -36.19 13.88
N CYS A 177 -10.51 -36.94 13.43
CA CYS A 177 -11.19 -36.69 12.16
C CYS A 177 -11.77 -35.26 12.10
N ALA A 178 -12.47 -34.84 13.16
CA ALA A 178 -13.09 -33.52 13.24
C ALA A 178 -12.04 -32.39 13.21
N ILE A 179 -10.97 -32.51 14.00
CA ILE A 179 -9.88 -31.53 14.05
C ILE A 179 -9.15 -31.44 12.71
N VAL A 180 -8.81 -32.57 12.10
CA VAL A 180 -8.14 -32.59 10.78
C VAL A 180 -9.01 -31.94 9.72
N LEU A 181 -10.32 -32.24 9.69
CA LEU A 181 -11.25 -31.61 8.75
C LEU A 181 -11.39 -30.11 9.00
N ALA A 182 -11.61 -29.70 10.26
CA ALA A 182 -11.80 -28.31 10.62
C ALA A 182 -10.57 -27.44 10.32
N THR A 183 -9.38 -27.95 10.68
CA THR A 183 -8.12 -27.24 10.43
C THR A 183 -7.80 -27.14 8.94
N ARG A 184 -8.20 -28.13 8.13
CA ARG A 184 -8.09 -28.05 6.66
C ARG A 184 -8.98 -26.98 6.06
N ILE A 185 -10.25 -26.94 6.43
CA ILE A 185 -11.19 -25.90 5.97
C ILE A 185 -10.69 -24.51 6.38
N CYS A 186 -10.25 -24.39 7.64
CA CYS A 186 -9.71 -23.15 8.19
C CYS A 186 -8.45 -22.70 7.44
N GLN A 187 -7.52 -23.62 7.19
CA GLN A 187 -6.30 -23.36 6.45
C GLN A 187 -6.61 -22.79 5.06
N THR A 188 -7.46 -23.44 4.28
CA THR A 188 -7.79 -23.00 2.92
C THR A 188 -8.37 -21.59 2.94
N TYR A 189 -9.29 -21.31 3.86
CA TYR A 189 -9.90 -19.99 3.97
C TYR A 189 -8.87 -18.91 4.34
N LEU A 190 -8.00 -19.18 5.32
CA LEU A 190 -6.98 -18.25 5.79
C LEU A 190 -5.95 -17.94 4.70
N TYR A 191 -5.50 -18.96 3.97
CA TYR A 191 -4.48 -18.80 2.94
C TYR A 191 -5.03 -18.26 1.61
N ASP A 192 -6.26 -18.63 1.21
CA ASP A 192 -6.94 -17.99 0.07
C ASP A 192 -7.15 -16.50 0.33
N PHE A 193 -7.52 -16.16 1.57
CA PHE A 193 -7.66 -14.78 1.99
C PHE A 193 -6.32 -14.03 1.94
N ALA A 194 -5.25 -14.61 2.50
CA ALA A 194 -3.92 -14.03 2.45
C ALA A 194 -3.45 -13.79 1.00
N GLY A 195 -3.64 -14.78 0.11
CA GLY A 195 -3.30 -14.65 -1.31
C GLY A 195 -4.12 -13.58 -2.04
N ARG A 196 -5.42 -13.44 -1.74
CA ARG A 196 -6.25 -12.35 -2.28
C ARG A 196 -5.82 -10.99 -1.75
N ALA A 197 -5.42 -10.90 -0.48
CA ALA A 197 -4.89 -9.67 0.12
C ALA A 197 -3.56 -9.26 -0.52
N ASP A 198 -2.64 -10.20 -0.73
CA ASP A 198 -1.37 -9.99 -1.44
C ASP A 198 -1.64 -9.48 -2.88
N ALA A 199 -2.52 -10.17 -3.63
CA ALA A 199 -2.83 -9.81 -5.02
C ALA A 199 -3.49 -8.42 -5.16
N THR A 200 -4.44 -8.09 -4.28
CA THR A 200 -5.12 -6.79 -4.29
C THR A 200 -4.16 -5.65 -3.91
N THR A 201 -3.25 -5.89 -2.97
CA THR A 201 -2.22 -4.92 -2.55
C THR A 201 -1.27 -4.62 -3.70
N ILE A 202 -0.73 -5.65 -4.35
CA ILE A 202 0.20 -5.52 -5.48
C ILE A 202 -0.49 -4.79 -6.65
N ALA A 203 -1.72 -5.17 -6.99
CA ALA A 203 -2.47 -4.54 -8.09
C ALA A 203 -2.82 -3.07 -7.81
N ALA A 204 -3.06 -2.71 -6.54
CA ALA A 204 -3.29 -1.32 -6.14
C ALA A 204 -1.98 -0.51 -6.17
N GLN A 205 -0.87 -1.08 -5.70
CA GLN A 205 0.45 -0.45 -5.77
C GLN A 205 0.85 -0.17 -7.23
N ARG A 206 0.73 -1.15 -8.13
CA ARG A 206 1.07 -0.97 -9.56
C ARG A 206 0.26 0.15 -10.22
N ARG A 207 -1.06 0.20 -10.00
CA ARG A 207 -1.91 1.25 -10.56
C ARG A 207 -1.55 2.65 -10.03
N ARG A 208 -1.24 2.75 -8.74
CA ARG A 208 -0.83 4.01 -8.12
C ARG A 208 0.55 4.47 -8.58
N ALA A 209 1.52 3.55 -8.68
CA ALA A 209 2.85 3.84 -9.20
C ALA A 209 2.76 4.35 -10.64
N ALA A 210 1.98 3.69 -11.51
CA ALA A 210 1.76 4.15 -12.88
C ALA A 210 1.12 5.55 -12.94
N ALA A 211 0.10 5.82 -12.12
CA ALA A 211 -0.54 7.13 -12.04
C ALA A 211 0.44 8.23 -11.54
N ALA A 212 1.24 7.92 -10.51
CA ALA A 212 2.24 8.85 -9.98
C ALA A 212 3.33 9.16 -11.01
N THR A 213 3.80 8.17 -11.78
CA THR A 213 4.77 8.39 -12.86
C THR A 213 4.21 9.29 -13.96
N GLN A 214 2.95 9.08 -14.35
CA GLN A 214 2.30 9.92 -15.38
C GLN A 214 2.11 11.35 -14.88
N GLU A 215 1.64 11.54 -13.66
CA GLU A 215 1.44 12.87 -13.07
C GLU A 215 2.78 13.61 -12.90
N ALA A 216 3.82 12.90 -12.47
CA ALA A 216 5.17 13.47 -12.36
C ALA A 216 5.72 13.90 -13.74
N ALA A 217 5.53 13.08 -14.79
CA ALA A 217 5.93 13.41 -16.16
C ALA A 217 5.20 14.65 -16.69
N SER A 218 3.88 14.71 -16.50
CA SER A 218 3.05 15.84 -16.91
C SER A 218 3.48 17.15 -16.22
N ARG A 219 3.70 17.10 -14.90
CA ARG A 219 4.18 18.26 -14.12
C ARG A 219 5.56 18.73 -14.57
N ALA A 220 6.51 17.81 -14.76
CA ALA A 220 7.87 18.15 -15.20
C ALA A 220 7.86 18.84 -16.58
N SER A 221 7.11 18.29 -17.54
CA SER A 221 7.00 18.87 -18.88
C SER A 221 6.28 20.21 -18.90
N ALA A 222 5.27 20.40 -18.05
CA ALA A 222 4.58 21.69 -17.91
C ALA A 222 5.51 22.76 -17.32
N GLU A 223 6.34 22.40 -16.32
CA GLU A 223 7.30 23.32 -15.73
C GLU A 223 8.39 23.73 -16.72
N ASP A 224 8.98 22.79 -17.46
CA ASP A 224 10.00 23.13 -18.45
C ASP A 224 9.44 24.03 -19.57
N ALA A 225 8.21 23.76 -20.04
CA ALA A 225 7.53 24.60 -21.02
C ALA A 225 7.29 26.01 -20.49
N ARG A 226 6.93 26.15 -19.20
CA ARG A 226 6.80 27.45 -18.53
C ARG A 226 8.14 28.19 -18.46
N VAL A 227 9.22 27.51 -18.09
CA VAL A 227 10.56 28.11 -18.01
C VAL A 227 10.99 28.65 -19.38
N LEU A 228 10.78 27.89 -20.45
CA LEU A 228 11.09 28.32 -21.82
C LEU A 228 10.22 29.48 -22.30
N HIS A 229 8.93 29.45 -21.95
CA HIS A 229 8.00 30.54 -22.25
C HIS A 229 8.47 31.85 -21.60
N ASP A 230 8.79 31.79 -20.31
CA ASP A 230 9.19 32.97 -19.53
C ASP A 230 10.54 33.55 -19.95
N THR A 231 11.45 32.71 -20.46
CA THR A 231 12.83 33.06 -20.83
C THR A 231 12.95 33.32 -22.33
N VAL A 232 13.45 32.34 -23.09
CA VAL A 232 13.82 32.46 -24.50
C VAL A 232 12.64 32.90 -25.37
N ILE A 233 11.44 32.34 -25.22
CA ILE A 233 10.30 32.68 -26.09
C ILE A 233 9.93 34.15 -25.88
N ASN A 234 9.76 34.60 -24.63
CA ASN A 234 9.44 35.99 -24.34
C ASN A 234 10.54 36.96 -24.80
N THR A 235 11.82 36.58 -24.68
CA THR A 235 12.94 37.44 -25.09
C THR A 235 13.06 37.53 -26.62
N LEU A 236 12.91 36.40 -27.33
CA LEU A 236 12.87 36.38 -28.79
C LEU A 236 11.64 37.10 -29.34
N ALA A 237 10.47 36.97 -28.70
CA ALA A 237 9.26 37.70 -29.06
C ALA A 237 9.46 39.23 -28.92
N ALA A 238 10.10 39.67 -27.82
CA ALA A 238 10.44 41.07 -27.61
C ALA A 238 11.36 41.59 -28.73
N LEU A 239 12.43 40.86 -29.04
CA LEU A 239 13.35 41.18 -30.14
C LEU A 239 12.64 41.22 -31.51
N ALA A 240 11.82 40.21 -31.82
CA ALA A 240 11.06 40.12 -33.06
C ALA A 240 10.09 41.31 -33.25
N SER A 241 9.45 41.76 -32.17
CA SER A 241 8.49 42.88 -32.21
C SER A 241 9.14 44.23 -32.53
N GLY A 242 10.43 44.42 -32.23
CA GLY A 242 11.15 45.69 -32.45
C GLY A 242 10.54 46.90 -31.74
N GLY A 243 9.74 46.68 -30.69
CA GLY A 243 8.99 47.70 -29.97
C GLY A 243 9.81 48.47 -28.92
N ALA A 244 9.13 49.17 -27.99
CA ALA A 244 9.78 49.94 -26.93
C ALA A 244 10.75 49.12 -26.05
N ALA A 245 10.51 47.81 -25.92
CA ALA A 245 11.33 46.86 -25.17
C ALA A 245 12.75 46.66 -25.74
N VAL A 246 13.00 47.10 -26.98
CA VAL A 246 14.29 46.93 -27.68
C VAL A 246 15.08 48.24 -27.78
N ARG A 247 14.54 49.36 -27.24
CA ARG A 247 15.17 50.69 -27.29
C ARG A 247 16.35 50.85 -26.33
N ASP A 248 16.37 50.10 -25.25
CA ASP A 248 17.47 50.04 -24.30
C ASP A 248 18.33 48.80 -24.62
N ALA A 249 19.36 49.00 -25.43
CA ALA A 249 20.22 47.91 -25.91
C ALA A 249 20.95 47.19 -24.76
N ASP A 250 21.25 47.88 -23.67
CA ASP A 250 22.00 47.31 -22.55
C ASP A 250 21.08 46.47 -21.65
N ALA A 251 19.85 46.91 -21.41
CA ALA A 251 18.84 46.11 -20.72
C ALA A 251 18.48 44.82 -21.50
N VAL A 252 18.44 44.89 -22.83
CA VAL A 252 18.23 43.71 -23.70
C VAL A 252 19.41 42.74 -23.59
N ARG A 253 20.65 43.24 -23.63
CA ARG A 253 21.84 42.39 -23.47
C ARG A 253 21.89 41.68 -22.12
N GLU A 254 21.56 42.38 -21.04
CA GLU A 254 21.52 41.79 -19.69
C GLU A 254 20.42 40.72 -19.57
N ARG A 255 19.28 40.93 -20.22
CA ARG A 255 18.22 39.91 -20.33
C ARG A 255 18.70 38.68 -21.12
N CYS A 256 19.32 38.87 -22.28
CA CYS A 256 19.90 37.77 -23.07
C CYS A 256 20.93 36.98 -22.25
N ALA A 257 21.80 37.64 -21.48
CA ALA A 257 22.78 36.96 -20.63
C ALA A 257 22.14 36.02 -19.59
N ARG A 258 21.07 36.48 -18.92
CA ARG A 258 20.32 35.66 -17.95
C ARG A 258 19.61 34.47 -18.61
N ASP A 259 19.02 34.69 -19.77
CA ASP A 259 18.32 33.63 -20.50
C ASP A 259 19.29 32.60 -21.08
N ILE A 260 20.48 33.01 -21.57
CA ILE A 260 21.56 32.10 -22.00
C ILE A 260 21.94 31.15 -20.88
N ALA A 261 22.15 31.66 -19.66
CA ALA A 261 22.50 30.82 -18.51
C ALA A 261 21.40 29.79 -18.18
N THR A 262 20.14 30.22 -18.21
CA THR A 262 18.99 29.36 -17.90
C THR A 262 18.78 28.27 -18.97
N VAL A 263 18.87 28.65 -20.25
CA VAL A 263 18.64 27.74 -21.38
C VAL A 263 19.83 26.80 -21.59
N SER A 264 21.05 27.24 -21.33
CA SER A 264 22.23 26.37 -21.35
C SER A 264 22.12 25.29 -20.28
N ALA A 265 21.64 25.62 -19.07
CA ALA A 265 21.41 24.61 -18.03
C ALA A 265 20.34 23.59 -18.41
N LEU A 266 19.21 24.04 -18.98
CA LEU A 266 18.17 23.16 -19.50
C LEU A 266 18.70 22.22 -20.61
N ARG A 267 19.53 22.75 -21.53
CA ARG A 267 20.16 21.97 -22.60
C ARG A 267 21.15 20.95 -22.04
N ASP A 268 22.07 21.37 -21.18
CA ASP A 268 23.19 20.51 -20.76
C ASP A 268 22.77 19.49 -19.69
N GLY A 269 21.52 19.58 -19.22
CA GLY A 269 21.01 18.73 -18.13
C GLY A 269 21.70 19.02 -16.80
N ALA A 270 22.36 20.17 -16.68
CA ALA A 270 22.89 20.66 -15.42
C ALA A 270 21.71 21.17 -14.57
N GLU A 271 21.77 20.99 -13.24
CA GLU A 271 20.89 21.79 -12.40
C GLU A 271 21.16 23.25 -12.72
N PRO A 272 20.13 24.07 -13.04
CA PRO A 272 20.32 25.49 -13.28
C PRO A 272 21.11 26.03 -12.12
N ALA A 273 22.28 26.62 -12.41
CA ALA A 273 23.27 27.04 -11.43
C ALA A 273 22.51 27.56 -10.23
N THR A 274 22.50 26.78 -9.16
CA THR A 274 21.78 27.17 -7.97
C THR A 274 22.55 28.37 -7.50
N ASP A 275 21.99 29.54 -7.77
CA ASP A 275 22.37 30.74 -7.09
C ASP A 275 22.06 30.43 -5.62
N ASN A 276 23.09 29.96 -4.91
CA ASN A 276 23.04 29.49 -3.52
C ASN A 276 22.91 30.66 -2.55
N GLY A 277 22.48 31.83 -3.04
CA GLY A 277 22.22 33.01 -2.25
C GLY A 277 20.83 32.94 -1.62
N GLY A 278 20.77 33.25 -0.33
CA GLY A 278 19.53 33.49 0.41
C GLY A 278 18.71 34.67 -0.11
N LEU A 279 17.64 35.04 0.59
CA LEU A 279 16.76 36.17 0.26
C LEU A 279 17.53 37.48 0.05
N ARG A 280 18.68 37.66 0.72
CA ARG A 280 19.52 38.85 0.54
C ARG A 280 20.19 38.94 -0.83
N ALA A 281 20.39 37.82 -1.53
CA ALA A 281 20.85 37.82 -2.93
C ALA A 281 19.80 38.40 -3.89
N ALA A 282 18.51 38.44 -3.50
CA ALA A 282 17.44 39.04 -4.28
C ALA A 282 17.50 40.58 -4.40
N SER A 283 18.42 41.22 -3.68
CA SER A 283 18.27 42.61 -3.20
C SER A 283 19.17 43.62 -3.88
N PHE A 284 19.70 43.29 -5.06
CA PHE A 284 20.57 44.21 -5.79
C PHE A 284 19.91 44.66 -7.10
N ASP A 285 19.52 45.94 -7.14
CA ASP A 285 19.27 46.66 -8.39
C ASP A 285 20.00 48.01 -8.31
N PRO A 286 20.95 48.31 -9.21
CA PRO A 286 21.77 49.52 -9.11
C PRO A 286 20.97 50.83 -9.23
N ARG A 287 19.70 50.77 -9.65
CA ARG A 287 18.82 51.94 -9.82
C ARG A 287 18.11 52.36 -8.54
N ILE A 288 18.06 51.51 -7.51
CA ILE A 288 17.30 51.76 -6.28
C ILE A 288 18.01 51.24 -5.04
N ARG A 289 17.96 51.96 -3.92
CA ARG A 289 18.55 51.51 -2.66
C ARG A 289 17.62 50.50 -1.98
N VAL A 290 18.12 49.31 -1.64
CA VAL A 290 17.35 48.32 -0.87
C VAL A 290 17.75 48.37 0.60
N ARG A 291 16.76 48.53 1.49
CA ARG A 291 16.95 48.54 2.94
C ARG A 291 16.40 47.26 3.55
N HIS A 292 17.24 46.55 4.30
CA HIS A 292 16.84 45.33 5.01
C HIS A 292 16.45 45.64 6.46
N ARG A 293 15.35 45.06 6.95
CA ARG A 293 14.88 45.18 8.34
C ARG A 293 14.37 43.84 8.87
N GLY A 294 14.31 43.69 10.19
CA GLY A 294 13.83 42.48 10.84
C GLY A 294 14.97 41.54 11.24
N LEU A 295 14.88 40.28 10.85
CA LEU A 295 15.86 39.23 11.18
C LEU A 295 17.28 39.59 10.77
N ASP A 296 18.26 39.18 11.59
CA ASP A 296 19.68 39.29 11.23
C ASP A 296 20.09 38.24 10.18
N ASP A 297 21.34 38.33 9.70
CA ASP A 297 21.85 37.44 8.64
C ASP A 297 21.85 35.96 9.04
N ASP A 298 22.25 35.67 10.27
CA ASP A 298 22.40 34.29 10.76
C ASP A 298 21.04 33.66 11.07
N GLU A 299 20.09 34.44 11.59
CA GLU A 299 18.71 34.02 11.84
C GLU A 299 17.95 33.74 10.54
N LEU A 300 18.10 34.62 9.56
CA LEU A 300 17.47 34.44 8.25
C LEU A 300 18.03 33.21 7.52
N ALA A 301 19.35 33.02 7.52
CA ALA A 301 19.99 31.86 6.89
C ALA A 301 19.52 30.52 7.51
N ARG A 302 19.39 30.45 8.85
CA ARG A 302 18.84 29.26 9.54
C ARG A 302 17.42 28.93 9.09
N LEU A 303 16.55 29.93 9.00
CA LEU A 303 15.16 29.73 8.55
C LEU A 303 15.09 29.35 7.07
N GLU A 304 16.00 29.85 6.24
CA GLU A 304 16.10 29.49 4.83
C GLU A 304 16.55 28.04 4.62
N ASP A 305 17.45 27.52 5.45
CA ASP A 305 17.90 26.12 5.43
C ASP A 305 16.76 25.14 5.79
N ASP A 306 15.82 25.57 6.63
CA ASP A 306 14.64 24.77 7.01
C ASP A 306 13.52 24.79 5.94
N LEU A 307 13.62 25.66 4.93
CA LEU A 307 12.65 25.71 3.83
C LEU A 307 12.92 24.63 2.78
N LEU A 308 11.83 24.13 2.18
CA LEU A 308 11.96 23.35 0.94
C LEU A 308 12.69 24.19 -0.12
N PRO A 309 13.70 23.66 -0.82
CA PRO A 309 14.48 24.44 -1.80
C PRO A 309 13.64 25.14 -2.87
N ALA A 310 12.51 24.54 -3.27
CA ALA A 310 11.57 25.15 -4.20
C ALA A 310 10.88 26.41 -3.64
N ARG A 311 10.56 26.43 -2.34
CA ARG A 311 9.94 27.58 -1.66
C ARG A 311 10.92 28.73 -1.48
N LEU A 312 12.16 28.44 -1.10
CA LEU A 312 13.21 29.45 -1.00
C LEU A 312 13.47 30.13 -2.36
N ARG A 313 13.55 29.34 -3.44
CA ARG A 313 13.69 29.87 -4.80
C ARG A 313 12.51 30.75 -5.22
N ALA A 314 11.28 30.31 -4.96
CA ALA A 314 10.08 31.06 -5.29
C ALA A 314 9.99 32.38 -4.50
N LEU A 315 10.27 32.33 -3.19
CA LEU A 315 10.31 33.50 -2.30
C LEU A 315 11.31 34.54 -2.80
N ARG A 316 12.52 34.09 -3.13
CA ARG A 316 13.60 34.95 -3.61
C ARG A 316 13.27 35.58 -4.96
N ARG A 317 12.79 34.78 -5.92
CA ARG A 317 12.38 35.27 -7.25
C ARG A 317 11.26 36.29 -7.13
N ALA A 318 10.36 36.10 -6.16
CA ALA A 318 9.31 37.06 -5.88
C ALA A 318 9.86 38.38 -5.33
N ALA A 319 10.73 38.33 -4.33
CA ALA A 319 11.39 39.52 -3.80
C ALA A 319 12.20 40.28 -4.87
N THR A 320 12.97 39.57 -5.71
CA THR A 320 13.76 40.20 -6.79
C THR A 320 12.88 40.98 -7.76
N GLU A 321 11.78 40.39 -8.23
CA GLU A 321 10.92 41.08 -9.19
C GLU A 321 10.22 42.28 -8.57
N LEU A 322 9.82 42.18 -7.30
CA LEU A 322 9.19 43.29 -6.58
C LEU A 322 10.14 44.49 -6.48
N VAL A 323 11.41 44.25 -6.17
CA VAL A 323 12.46 45.30 -6.19
C VAL A 323 12.64 45.88 -7.59
N GLN A 324 12.69 45.04 -8.63
CA GLN A 324 12.84 45.51 -10.01
C GLN A 324 11.62 46.31 -10.50
N ASN A 325 10.42 45.94 -10.07
CA ASN A 325 9.20 46.68 -10.38
C ASN A 325 9.22 48.06 -9.72
N ALA A 326 9.63 48.14 -8.45
CA ALA A 326 9.81 49.41 -7.77
C ALA A 326 10.85 50.29 -8.49
N ALA A 327 12.00 49.74 -8.87
CA ALA A 327 13.05 50.45 -9.59
C ALA A 327 12.59 51.05 -10.95
N LYS A 328 11.71 50.33 -11.66
CA LYS A 328 11.23 50.75 -13.00
C LYS A 328 10.00 51.64 -12.96
N HIS A 329 9.13 51.47 -11.96
CA HIS A 329 7.76 52.00 -12.00
C HIS A 329 7.37 52.84 -10.79
N ALA A 330 7.96 52.64 -9.62
CA ALA A 330 7.52 53.32 -8.40
C ALA A 330 7.95 54.79 -8.34
N GLY A 331 9.00 55.19 -9.07
CA GLY A 331 9.53 56.56 -9.07
C GLY A 331 10.23 56.94 -7.77
N VAL A 332 10.72 55.95 -7.00
CA VAL A 332 11.35 56.14 -5.68
C VAL A 332 12.81 55.70 -5.68
N GLY A 333 13.58 56.24 -4.75
CA GLY A 333 15.01 55.93 -4.59
C GLY A 333 15.31 54.83 -3.57
N GLU A 334 14.31 54.35 -2.82
CA GLU A 334 14.49 53.34 -1.76
C GLU A 334 13.31 52.34 -1.70
N VAL A 335 13.61 51.07 -1.42
CA VAL A 335 12.65 49.97 -1.16
C VAL A 335 13.02 49.29 0.15
N ASP A 336 12.04 48.96 0.99
CA ASP A 336 12.22 48.28 2.26
C ASP A 336 11.86 46.78 2.13
N ILE A 337 12.79 45.89 2.48
CA ILE A 337 12.56 44.44 2.61
C ILE A 337 12.64 44.09 4.09
N ARG A 338 11.53 43.64 4.67
CA ARG A 338 11.43 43.23 6.06
C ARG A 338 11.21 41.72 6.17
N ALA A 339 12.07 41.00 6.89
CA ALA A 339 11.90 39.58 7.15
C ALA A 339 11.65 39.32 8.65
N GLU A 340 10.66 38.51 8.98
CA GLU A 340 10.28 38.17 10.36
C GLU A 340 9.87 36.70 10.48
N GLU A 341 10.12 36.08 11.63
CA GLU A 341 9.52 34.79 11.98
C GLU A 341 8.22 35.02 12.77
N ARG A 342 7.12 34.37 12.34
CA ARG A 342 5.83 34.40 13.04
C ARG A 342 5.18 33.01 13.01
N ASP A 343 4.87 32.45 14.18
CA ASP A 343 4.16 31.17 14.33
C ASP A 343 4.75 29.99 13.53
N GLY A 344 6.09 29.88 13.47
CA GLY A 344 6.77 28.85 12.67
C GLY A 344 6.62 29.09 11.16
N ARG A 345 6.59 30.35 10.74
CA ARG A 345 6.54 30.78 9.35
C ARG A 345 7.51 31.93 9.13
N LEU A 346 8.17 31.94 7.98
CA LEU A 346 8.95 33.07 7.51
C LEU A 346 8.02 34.05 6.77
N VAL A 347 7.96 35.29 7.25
CA VAL A 347 7.16 36.38 6.66
C VAL A 347 8.11 37.42 6.08
N VAL A 348 8.01 37.65 4.77
CA VAL A 348 8.81 38.64 4.05
C VAL A 348 7.90 39.70 3.47
N THR A 349 8.12 40.97 3.83
CA THR A 349 7.40 42.12 3.30
C THR A 349 8.32 42.97 2.44
N VAL A 350 7.94 43.23 1.19
CA VAL A 350 8.60 44.19 0.29
C VAL A 350 7.70 45.41 0.16
N ALA A 351 8.22 46.60 0.44
CA ALA A 351 7.43 47.83 0.42
C ALA A 351 8.18 49.01 -0.22
N ASP A 352 7.47 49.80 -1.01
CA ASP A 352 7.92 51.06 -1.59
C ASP A 352 6.88 52.16 -1.37
N ASP A 353 7.35 53.41 -1.23
CA ASP A 353 6.52 54.61 -1.04
C ASP A 353 6.22 55.32 -2.38
N GLY A 354 6.10 54.56 -3.46
CA GLY A 354 5.98 55.08 -4.82
C GLY A 354 4.58 55.47 -5.26
N VAL A 355 4.44 55.63 -6.58
CA VAL A 355 3.18 56.07 -7.20
C VAL A 355 2.03 55.08 -7.05
N GLY A 356 2.29 53.83 -6.68
CA GLY A 356 1.29 52.77 -6.52
C GLY A 356 0.46 52.50 -7.80
N PHE A 357 -0.51 51.59 -7.73
CA PHE A 357 -1.43 51.30 -8.84
C PHE A 357 -2.81 50.86 -8.36
N ASP A 358 -3.81 50.84 -9.24
CA ASP A 358 -5.23 50.62 -8.90
C ASP A 358 -5.62 49.16 -8.60
N GLY A 359 -4.65 48.25 -8.54
CA GLY A 359 -4.86 46.83 -8.29
C GLY A 359 -5.66 46.08 -9.39
N GLN A 360 -6.17 46.76 -10.43
CA GLN A 360 -6.98 46.18 -11.51
C GLN A 360 -6.25 46.26 -12.85
N VAL A 361 -5.23 45.42 -13.00
CA VAL A 361 -4.61 45.23 -14.32
C VAL A 361 -5.34 44.11 -15.06
N GLY A 362 -5.92 44.45 -16.22
CA GLY A 362 -6.66 43.52 -17.07
C GLY A 362 -5.83 42.32 -17.56
N THR A 363 -6.53 41.39 -18.22
CA THR A 363 -6.11 40.06 -18.70
C THR A 363 -4.89 39.99 -19.65
N SER A 364 -4.12 41.08 -19.79
CA SER A 364 -2.80 41.12 -20.44
C SER A 364 -1.73 41.46 -19.38
N GLY A 365 -1.07 40.42 -18.88
CA GLY A 365 -0.16 40.41 -17.72
C GLY A 365 0.80 41.60 -17.58
N GLY A 366 0.60 42.38 -16.52
CA GLY A 366 1.67 43.13 -15.88
C GLY A 366 2.57 42.18 -15.07
N LEU A 367 3.88 42.38 -15.18
CA LEU A 367 4.97 41.59 -14.61
C LEU A 367 4.80 41.30 -13.09
N ALA A 368 4.07 42.18 -12.37
CA ALA A 368 3.79 42.08 -10.94
C ALA A 368 2.83 40.95 -10.55
N VAL A 369 1.82 40.61 -11.37
CA VAL A 369 0.80 39.59 -10.99
C VAL A 369 1.31 38.17 -11.25
N SER A 370 2.08 37.98 -12.33
CA SER A 370 2.68 36.69 -12.70
C SER A 370 3.65 36.15 -11.66
N VAL A 371 4.37 37.01 -10.94
CA VAL A 371 5.29 36.60 -9.88
C VAL A 371 4.56 36.19 -8.60
N LEU A 372 3.50 36.90 -8.24
CA LEU A 372 2.72 36.62 -7.04
C LEU A 372 1.89 35.34 -7.18
N ASP A 373 1.33 35.09 -8.36
CA ASP A 373 0.66 33.82 -8.64
C ASP A 373 1.64 32.64 -8.63
N ARG A 374 2.86 32.81 -9.13
CA ARG A 374 3.94 31.81 -9.03
C ARG A 374 4.35 31.51 -7.59
N ALA A 375 4.38 32.51 -6.71
CA ALA A 375 4.63 32.30 -5.29
C ALA A 375 3.48 31.49 -4.63
N ARG A 376 2.22 31.78 -4.99
CA ARG A 376 1.05 30.99 -4.52
C ARG A 376 1.11 29.53 -4.94
N GLU A 377 1.51 29.24 -6.18
CA GLU A 377 1.69 27.86 -6.67
C GLU A 377 2.77 27.09 -5.87
N ALA A 378 3.81 27.77 -5.39
CA ALA A 378 4.84 27.19 -4.52
C ALA A 378 4.38 26.98 -3.05
N GLY A 379 3.12 27.31 -2.74
CA GLY A 379 2.55 27.24 -1.39
C GLY A 379 2.98 28.40 -0.49
N ILE A 380 3.32 29.55 -1.07
CA ILE A 380 3.59 30.81 -0.36
C ILE A 380 2.28 31.61 -0.33
N GLU A 381 1.85 32.04 0.86
CA GLU A 381 0.70 32.93 0.97
C GLU A 381 1.13 34.35 0.59
N VAL A 382 0.33 35.03 -0.23
CA VAL A 382 0.68 36.32 -0.81
C VAL A 382 -0.44 37.33 -0.63
N ASP A 383 -0.11 38.43 0.04
CA ASP A 383 -0.98 39.59 0.26
C ASP A 383 -0.37 40.84 -0.41
N LEU A 384 -1.19 41.58 -1.15
CA LEU A 384 -0.79 42.76 -1.93
C LEU A 384 -1.67 43.93 -1.51
N ASP A 385 -1.03 44.98 -1.01
CA ASP A 385 -1.66 46.24 -0.64
C ASP A 385 -1.05 47.36 -1.49
N THR A 386 -1.88 47.99 -2.32
CA THR A 386 -1.46 49.09 -3.19
C THR A 386 -2.67 49.93 -3.60
N ALA A 387 -2.45 51.23 -3.77
CA ALA A 387 -3.40 52.15 -4.37
C ALA A 387 -2.63 53.29 -5.05
N PRO A 388 -3.19 53.98 -6.06
CA PRO A 388 -2.55 55.14 -6.68
C PRO A 388 -2.20 56.20 -5.62
N GLY A 389 -0.93 56.56 -5.54
CA GLY A 389 -0.36 57.52 -4.57
C GLY A 389 -0.04 56.96 -3.19
N ALA A 390 -0.28 55.66 -2.93
CA ALA A 390 -0.07 55.02 -1.63
C ALA A 390 1.12 54.04 -1.60
N GLY A 391 1.90 53.94 -2.68
CA GLY A 391 2.99 52.97 -2.80
C GLY A 391 2.51 51.54 -3.06
N THR A 392 3.42 50.59 -2.90
CA THR A 392 3.15 49.15 -3.04
C THR A 392 3.73 48.40 -1.86
N ARG A 393 2.95 47.52 -1.24
CA ARG A 393 3.38 46.61 -0.19
C ARG A 393 2.94 45.19 -0.52
N VAL A 394 3.90 44.26 -0.51
CA VAL A 394 3.64 42.83 -0.72
C VAL A 394 4.16 42.03 0.46
N THR A 395 3.33 41.16 1.02
CA THR A 395 3.69 40.25 2.11
C THR A 395 3.64 38.80 1.62
N LEU A 396 4.75 38.09 1.79
CA LEU A 396 4.98 36.69 1.40
C LEU A 396 5.16 35.85 2.67
N THR A 397 4.31 34.84 2.89
CA THR A 397 4.37 33.98 4.09
C THR A 397 4.65 32.53 3.72
N VAL A 398 5.72 31.95 4.30
CA VAL A 398 6.23 30.61 3.99
C VAL A 398 6.26 29.72 5.24
N PRO A 399 5.61 28.54 5.25
CA PRO A 399 5.67 27.62 6.39
C PRO A 399 7.02 26.88 6.46
N THR A 400 7.62 26.84 7.65
CA THR A 400 8.97 26.26 7.91
C THR A 400 8.97 24.74 8.15
N THR A 401 7.81 24.07 8.11
CA THR A 401 7.72 22.59 8.24
C THR A 401 6.97 21.96 7.05
N GLY A 402 7.63 21.06 6.33
CA GLY A 402 7.12 20.45 5.10
C GLY A 402 6.26 19.19 5.33
N ALA A 403 4.94 19.30 5.19
CA ALA A 403 4.09 18.25 4.63
C ALA A 403 2.68 18.80 4.33
N PRO A 404 2.15 18.73 3.09
CA PRO A 404 0.73 18.87 2.86
C PRO A 404 -0.01 17.64 3.44
N PRO A 405 -1.17 17.81 4.08
CA PRO A 405 -1.95 16.68 4.56
C PRO A 405 -2.50 15.89 3.37
N ALA A 406 -2.10 14.63 3.25
CA ALA A 406 -2.62 13.70 2.24
C ALA A 406 -4.14 13.51 2.47
N LYS A 407 -4.94 13.88 1.47
CA LYS A 407 -6.40 13.65 1.47
C LYS A 407 -6.66 12.14 1.49
N SER A 408 -7.19 11.67 2.62
CA SER A 408 -7.69 10.31 2.82
C SER A 408 -8.95 10.07 1.97
N GLY A 409 -8.80 9.40 0.83
CA GLY A 409 -9.90 9.01 -0.02
C GLY A 409 -9.81 7.54 -0.42
N THR A 410 -10.68 6.71 0.16
CA THR A 410 -11.01 5.35 -0.31
C THR A 410 -9.94 4.27 -0.06
N GLU A 411 -9.24 4.31 1.07
CA GLU A 411 -8.57 3.12 1.59
C GLU A 411 -9.60 2.27 2.34
N ARG A 412 -10.05 1.18 1.71
CA ARG A 412 -10.56 0.05 2.49
C ARG A 412 -9.34 -0.52 3.22
N ASN A 413 -9.06 0.05 4.38
CA ASN A 413 -7.86 -0.13 5.17
C ASN A 413 -7.65 -1.63 5.40
N ILE A 414 -6.43 -2.15 5.18
CA ILE A 414 -6.07 -3.55 5.46
C ILE A 414 -6.53 -3.95 6.89
N ALA A 415 -6.54 -2.97 7.81
CA ALA A 415 -7.13 -3.11 9.14
C ALA A 415 -8.59 -3.60 9.15
N SER A 416 -9.45 -3.09 8.26
CA SER A 416 -10.87 -3.49 8.15
C SER A 416 -11.02 -4.93 7.64
N ILE A 417 -10.14 -5.35 6.73
CA ILE A 417 -10.09 -6.70 6.17
C ILE A 417 -9.66 -7.71 7.27
N VAL A 418 -8.62 -7.36 8.03
CA VAL A 418 -8.17 -8.14 9.19
C VAL A 418 -9.25 -8.23 10.27
N GLN A 419 -9.99 -7.16 10.54
CA GLN A 419 -11.05 -7.15 11.54
C GLN A 419 -12.21 -8.10 11.20
N VAL A 420 -12.62 -8.14 9.93
CA VAL A 420 -13.65 -9.10 9.46
C VAL A 420 -13.17 -10.54 9.62
N LEU A 421 -11.91 -10.81 9.27
CA LEU A 421 -11.32 -12.14 9.41
C LEU A 421 -11.30 -12.61 10.87
N ARG A 422 -10.87 -11.76 11.79
CA ARG A 422 -10.83 -12.05 13.24
C ARG A 422 -12.22 -12.40 13.78
N ARG A 423 -13.24 -11.62 13.40
CA ARG A 423 -14.63 -11.86 13.79
C ARG A 423 -15.14 -13.21 13.28
N ASP A 424 -14.98 -13.47 11.99
CA ASP A 424 -15.55 -14.67 11.39
C ASP A 424 -14.84 -15.94 11.92
N ALA A 425 -13.52 -15.86 12.18
CA ALA A 425 -12.75 -16.95 12.78
C ALA A 425 -13.20 -17.33 14.20
N CYS A 426 -13.42 -16.34 15.08
CA CYS A 426 -13.84 -16.62 16.46
C CYS A 426 -15.27 -17.19 16.54
N LEU A 427 -16.18 -16.72 15.67
CA LEU A 427 -17.55 -17.24 15.60
C LEU A 427 -17.60 -18.65 15.01
N LEU A 428 -16.78 -18.93 13.99
CA LEU A 428 -16.64 -20.28 13.44
C LEU A 428 -16.10 -21.27 14.48
N TYR A 429 -15.12 -20.85 15.28
CA TYR A 429 -14.61 -21.66 16.38
C TYR A 429 -15.71 -21.99 17.40
N ALA A 430 -16.44 -20.99 17.89
CA ALA A 430 -17.50 -21.19 18.88
C ALA A 430 -18.62 -22.10 18.36
N ALA A 431 -19.00 -21.96 17.08
CA ALA A 431 -19.97 -22.84 16.44
C ALA A 431 -19.42 -24.28 16.28
N GLY A 432 -18.17 -24.42 15.83
CA GLY A 432 -17.53 -25.71 15.61
C GLY A 432 -17.40 -26.53 16.89
N VAL A 433 -16.92 -25.92 17.98
CA VAL A 433 -16.82 -26.57 19.29
C VAL A 433 -18.20 -26.99 19.82
N SER A 434 -19.24 -26.20 19.59
CA SER A 434 -20.61 -26.56 20.00
C SER A 434 -21.15 -27.77 19.23
N ILE A 435 -20.89 -27.85 17.91
CA ILE A 435 -21.30 -28.98 17.07
C ILE A 435 -20.57 -30.26 17.48
N ILE A 436 -19.25 -30.17 17.67
CA ILE A 436 -18.42 -31.31 18.09
C ILE A 436 -18.85 -31.78 19.48
N GLY A 437 -19.08 -30.85 20.43
CA GLY A 437 -19.55 -31.19 21.78
C GLY A 437 -20.90 -31.90 21.76
N PHE A 438 -21.86 -31.43 20.95
CA PHE A 438 -23.13 -32.12 20.77
C PHE A 438 -22.95 -33.54 20.23
N TYR A 439 -22.10 -33.73 19.22
CA TYR A 439 -21.82 -35.05 18.67
C TYR A 439 -21.19 -35.98 19.71
N LEU A 440 -20.16 -35.49 20.42
CA LEU A 440 -19.48 -36.26 21.45
C LEU A 440 -20.42 -36.64 22.61
N ALA A 441 -21.39 -35.78 22.95
CA ALA A 441 -22.39 -36.09 23.98
C ALA A 441 -23.27 -37.28 23.56
N VAL A 442 -23.63 -37.35 22.27
CA VAL A 442 -24.40 -38.47 21.70
C VAL A 442 -23.58 -39.76 21.65
N THR A 443 -22.28 -39.67 21.31
CA THR A 443 -21.45 -40.86 21.14
C THR A 443 -20.87 -41.41 22.44
N ASN A 444 -20.53 -40.55 23.39
CA ASN A 444 -19.94 -40.96 24.67
C ASN A 444 -21.00 -41.57 25.60
N HIS A 445 -22.24 -41.06 25.56
CA HIS A 445 -23.34 -41.50 26.43
C HIS A 445 -24.61 -41.82 25.59
N PRO A 446 -24.63 -42.92 24.82
CA PRO A 446 -25.73 -43.20 23.90
C PRO A 446 -27.07 -43.42 24.61
N GLY A 447 -28.04 -42.55 24.34
CA GLY A 447 -29.40 -42.65 24.90
C GLY A 447 -29.58 -42.04 26.29
N GLU A 448 -28.53 -41.44 26.86
CA GLU A 448 -28.59 -40.78 28.17
C GLU A 448 -28.66 -39.25 28.02
N ALA A 449 -29.46 -38.61 28.87
CA ALA A 449 -29.57 -37.15 28.91
C ALA A 449 -28.51 -36.57 29.85
N THR A 450 -27.34 -36.24 29.33
CA THR A 450 -26.25 -35.65 30.11
C THR A 450 -26.30 -34.11 30.16
N PRO A 451 -25.74 -33.46 31.19
CA PRO A 451 -25.60 -32.01 31.24
C PRO A 451 -24.81 -31.38 30.06
N GLU A 452 -24.05 -32.18 29.30
CA GLU A 452 -23.27 -31.73 28.13
C GLU A 452 -24.14 -31.13 27.02
N TYR A 453 -25.36 -31.65 26.83
CA TYR A 453 -26.31 -31.10 25.86
C TYR A 453 -26.69 -29.66 26.19
N LEU A 454 -26.87 -29.35 27.48
CA LEU A 454 -27.17 -27.99 27.94
C LEU A 454 -25.95 -27.06 27.74
N MET A 455 -24.75 -27.54 28.03
CA MET A 455 -23.51 -26.79 27.76
C MET A 455 -23.39 -26.45 26.26
N ALA A 456 -23.56 -27.45 25.38
CA ALA A 456 -23.46 -27.26 23.93
C ALA A 456 -24.54 -26.28 23.43
N GLY A 457 -25.76 -26.40 23.93
CA GLY A 457 -26.87 -25.48 23.61
C GLY A 457 -26.60 -24.04 24.06
N LEU A 458 -26.10 -23.85 25.29
CA LEU A 458 -25.72 -22.52 25.81
C LEU A 458 -24.60 -21.89 24.98
N SER A 459 -23.60 -22.67 24.60
CA SER A 459 -22.47 -22.21 23.78
C SER A 459 -22.93 -21.81 22.37
N ALA A 460 -23.78 -22.61 21.74
CA ALA A 460 -24.37 -22.32 20.43
C ALA A 460 -25.27 -21.07 20.45
N LEU A 461 -26.12 -20.94 21.49
CA LEU A 461 -26.97 -19.77 21.67
C LEU A 461 -26.13 -18.51 21.87
N GLY A 462 -25.09 -18.58 22.70
CA GLY A 462 -24.13 -17.49 22.93
C GLY A 462 -23.46 -17.03 21.63
N ALA A 463 -22.97 -17.97 20.82
CA ALA A 463 -22.38 -17.68 19.51
C ALA A 463 -23.40 -17.03 18.54
N GLY A 464 -24.65 -17.50 18.54
CA GLY A 464 -25.73 -16.93 17.72
C GLY A 464 -26.11 -15.50 18.12
N VAL A 465 -26.18 -15.22 19.42
CA VAL A 465 -26.43 -13.86 19.96
C VAL A 465 -25.26 -12.93 19.63
N ALA A 466 -24.03 -13.41 19.80
CA ALA A 466 -22.83 -12.66 19.41
C ALA A 466 -22.86 -12.31 17.92
N TRP A 467 -23.04 -13.31 17.04
CA TRP A 467 -23.13 -13.10 15.59
C TRP A 467 -24.21 -12.08 15.20
N ARG A 468 -25.41 -12.20 15.77
CA ARG A 468 -26.53 -11.30 15.47
C ARG A 468 -26.23 -9.86 15.88
N THR A 469 -25.61 -9.66 17.04
CA THR A 469 -25.31 -8.32 17.57
C THR A 469 -24.10 -7.66 16.90
N THR A 470 -23.12 -8.43 16.44
CA THR A 470 -21.93 -7.94 15.73
C THR A 470 -22.09 -7.88 14.21
N ARG A 471 -23.29 -8.15 13.68
CA ARG A 471 -23.58 -8.03 12.24
C ARG A 471 -23.57 -6.57 11.76
N ARG A 472 -23.89 -5.63 12.65
CA ARG A 472 -23.96 -4.17 12.38
C ARG A 472 -23.08 -3.34 13.32
N ARG A 473 -22.27 -3.98 14.16
CA ARG A 473 -21.41 -3.35 15.18
C ARG A 473 -20.03 -3.96 15.12
N GLU A 474 -19.02 -3.16 15.43
CA GLU A 474 -17.63 -3.61 15.51
C GLU A 474 -17.32 -4.38 16.79
N SER A 475 -18.09 -4.17 17.86
CA SER A 475 -17.90 -4.79 19.17
C SER A 475 -19.21 -5.27 19.80
N LEU A 476 -19.08 -6.18 20.77
CA LEU A 476 -20.17 -6.73 21.54
C LEU A 476 -20.76 -5.70 22.50
N PRO A 477 -22.11 -5.63 22.62
CA PRO A 477 -22.74 -4.93 23.73
C PRO A 477 -22.31 -5.53 25.08
N THR A 478 -22.14 -4.68 26.10
CA THR A 478 -21.74 -5.11 27.45
C THR A 478 -22.62 -6.22 28.04
N TRP A 479 -23.93 -6.17 27.81
CA TRP A 479 -24.86 -7.21 28.28
C TRP A 479 -24.59 -8.58 27.62
N VAL A 480 -24.16 -8.62 26.37
CA VAL A 480 -23.78 -9.87 25.69
C VAL A 480 -22.49 -10.43 26.28
N VAL A 481 -21.53 -9.56 26.64
CA VAL A 481 -20.30 -9.98 27.31
C VAL A 481 -20.59 -10.60 28.67
N VAL A 482 -21.49 -10.00 29.46
CA VAL A 482 -21.94 -10.56 30.75
C VAL A 482 -22.60 -11.93 30.53
N LEU A 483 -23.50 -12.04 29.55
CA LEU A 483 -24.15 -13.31 29.19
C LEU A 483 -23.13 -14.38 28.81
N LEU A 484 -22.16 -14.06 27.95
CA LEU A 484 -21.12 -15.00 27.52
C LEU A 484 -20.17 -15.39 28.66
N THR A 485 -19.91 -14.48 29.59
CA THR A 485 -19.09 -14.76 30.79
C THR A 485 -19.79 -15.78 31.68
N ALA A 486 -21.08 -15.57 31.93
CA ALA A 486 -21.90 -16.54 32.66
C ALA A 486 -21.99 -17.88 31.90
N ALA A 487 -22.16 -17.86 30.57
CA ALA A 487 -22.22 -19.07 29.76
C ALA A 487 -20.91 -19.88 29.81
N ALA A 488 -19.74 -19.23 29.82
CA ALA A 488 -18.45 -19.91 30.00
C ALA A 488 -18.34 -20.60 31.36
N ALA A 489 -18.66 -19.88 32.44
CA ALA A 489 -18.61 -20.39 33.80
C ALA A 489 -19.59 -21.55 34.02
N VAL A 490 -20.86 -21.36 33.66
CA VAL A 490 -21.90 -22.39 33.77
C VAL A 490 -21.60 -23.57 32.86
N GLY A 491 -21.12 -23.32 31.64
CA GLY A 491 -20.72 -24.37 30.71
C GLY A 491 -19.61 -25.27 31.27
N PHE A 492 -18.62 -24.71 31.96
CA PHE A 492 -17.59 -25.50 32.63
C PHE A 492 -18.20 -26.41 33.69
N VAL A 493 -19.04 -25.88 34.58
CA VAL A 493 -19.71 -26.66 35.64
C VAL A 493 -20.58 -27.76 35.04
N LEU A 494 -21.36 -27.46 33.99
CA LEU A 494 -22.20 -28.45 33.32
C LEU A 494 -21.36 -29.57 32.69
N SER A 495 -20.25 -29.24 32.00
CA SER A 495 -19.37 -30.29 31.46
C SER A 495 -18.69 -31.10 32.55
N ALA A 496 -18.28 -30.47 33.66
CA ALA A 496 -17.70 -31.17 34.80
C ALA A 496 -18.71 -32.16 35.39
N ALA A 497 -19.95 -31.71 35.61
CA ALA A 497 -21.01 -32.54 36.16
C ALA A 497 -21.33 -33.78 35.32
N ALA A 498 -21.05 -33.77 34.01
CA ALA A 498 -21.28 -34.91 33.14
C ALA A 498 -20.30 -36.08 33.34
N VAL A 499 -19.15 -35.83 33.97
CA VAL A 499 -18.10 -36.84 34.26
C VAL A 499 -17.86 -36.97 35.77
N ASP A 500 -18.92 -36.75 36.55
CA ASP A 500 -18.89 -36.59 38.01
C ASP A 500 -17.69 -35.74 38.51
N TYR A 501 -17.50 -34.59 37.87
CA TYR A 501 -16.43 -33.64 38.17
C TYR A 501 -15.01 -34.24 38.08
N GLY A 502 -14.82 -35.17 37.16
CA GLY A 502 -13.54 -35.82 36.89
C GLY A 502 -13.29 -37.09 37.71
N ARG A 503 -14.30 -37.59 38.45
CA ARG A 503 -14.18 -38.86 39.18
C ARG A 503 -14.48 -40.08 38.30
N GLU A 504 -15.34 -39.92 37.29
CA GLU A 504 -15.75 -41.00 36.40
C GLU A 504 -15.45 -40.64 34.95
N ASP A 505 -14.70 -41.50 34.26
CA ASP A 505 -14.32 -41.37 32.86
C ASP A 505 -13.88 -39.95 32.43
N PRO A 506 -12.96 -39.30 33.17
CA PRO A 506 -12.54 -37.92 32.93
C PRO A 506 -11.96 -37.71 31.53
N VAL A 507 -11.42 -38.76 30.90
CA VAL A 507 -10.94 -38.75 29.51
C VAL A 507 -12.04 -38.44 28.48
N LEU A 508 -13.32 -38.60 28.83
CA LEU A 508 -14.47 -38.23 28.00
C LEU A 508 -14.95 -36.78 28.22
N TRP A 509 -14.35 -36.06 29.17
CA TRP A 509 -14.79 -34.72 29.58
C TRP A 509 -14.62 -33.66 28.48
N GLN A 510 -15.74 -33.05 28.07
CA GLN A 510 -15.79 -31.99 27.07
C GLN A 510 -15.46 -30.57 27.60
N ALA A 511 -14.43 -30.40 28.42
CA ALA A 511 -14.07 -29.11 29.00
C ALA A 511 -13.77 -28.01 27.95
N ILE A 512 -13.38 -28.38 26.73
CA ILE A 512 -13.17 -27.44 25.61
C ILE A 512 -14.44 -26.68 25.21
N GLY A 513 -15.63 -27.25 25.46
CA GLY A 513 -16.93 -26.65 25.14
C GLY A 513 -17.11 -25.25 25.73
N ALA A 514 -16.60 -25.04 26.94
CA ALA A 514 -16.70 -23.77 27.66
C ALA A 514 -15.79 -22.65 27.11
N THR A 515 -14.86 -22.95 26.20
CA THR A 515 -13.89 -21.96 25.67
C THR A 515 -14.47 -21.06 24.58
N GLY A 516 -15.53 -21.50 23.88
CA GLY A 516 -16.16 -20.74 22.79
C GLY A 516 -16.58 -19.31 23.20
N PRO A 517 -17.38 -19.14 24.26
CA PRO A 517 -17.75 -17.82 24.76
C PRO A 517 -16.54 -16.95 25.16
N LEU A 518 -15.51 -17.53 25.79
CA LEU A 518 -14.29 -16.80 26.19
C LEU A 518 -13.52 -16.26 24.98
N ILE A 519 -13.37 -17.06 23.92
CA ILE A 519 -12.72 -16.63 22.67
C ILE A 519 -13.50 -15.50 22.01
N VAL A 520 -14.84 -15.60 21.97
CA VAL A 520 -15.70 -14.55 21.42
C VAL A 520 -15.58 -13.24 22.22
N ILE A 521 -15.56 -13.30 23.55
CA ILE A 521 -15.34 -12.12 24.41
C ILE A 521 -13.96 -11.52 24.16
N THR A 522 -12.93 -12.36 24.04
CA THR A 522 -11.54 -11.92 23.86
C THR A 522 -11.35 -11.15 22.56
N GLU A 523 -12.02 -11.58 21.49
CA GLU A 523 -11.91 -10.95 20.18
C GLU A 523 -12.88 -9.79 19.94
N LEU A 524 -14.13 -9.94 20.36
CA LEU A 524 -15.21 -9.00 20.04
C LEU A 524 -15.64 -8.14 21.24
N GLY A 525 -15.04 -8.36 22.41
CA GLY A 525 -15.31 -7.58 23.60
C GLY A 525 -14.97 -6.09 23.41
N PRO A 526 -15.78 -5.17 23.97
CA PRO A 526 -15.57 -3.74 23.80
C PRO A 526 -14.33 -3.21 24.54
N ARG A 527 -13.84 -3.94 25.56
CA ARG A 527 -12.64 -3.60 26.34
C ARG A 527 -11.86 -4.86 26.69
N ARG A 528 -10.52 -4.80 26.59
CA ARG A 528 -9.62 -5.91 26.99
C ARG A 528 -9.80 -6.31 28.46
N SER A 529 -10.10 -5.36 29.33
CA SER A 529 -10.35 -5.63 30.76
C SER A 529 -11.53 -6.58 30.97
N MET A 530 -12.54 -6.55 30.11
CA MET A 530 -13.69 -7.46 30.23
C MET A 530 -13.33 -8.90 29.87
N ALA A 531 -12.43 -9.11 28.90
CA ALA A 531 -11.91 -10.44 28.59
C ALA A 531 -11.07 -10.99 29.75
N VAL A 532 -10.27 -10.14 30.39
CA VAL A 532 -9.52 -10.50 31.61
C VAL A 532 -10.49 -10.88 32.74
N TRP A 533 -11.53 -10.07 32.99
CA TRP A 533 -12.55 -10.40 33.99
C TRP A 533 -13.29 -11.70 33.69
N ALA A 534 -13.60 -11.98 32.42
CA ALA A 534 -14.23 -13.23 32.02
C ALA A 534 -13.32 -14.44 32.27
N ALA A 535 -12.03 -14.32 31.92
CA ALA A 535 -11.02 -15.35 32.18
C ALA A 535 -10.80 -15.57 33.68
N LEU A 536 -10.75 -14.51 34.49
CA LEU A 536 -10.66 -14.60 35.95
C LEU A 536 -11.91 -15.24 36.56
N SER A 537 -13.11 -14.90 36.06
CA SER A 537 -14.37 -15.49 36.52
C SER A 537 -14.42 -16.98 36.22
N TYR A 538 -14.00 -17.38 35.01
CA TYR A 538 -13.85 -18.79 34.64
C TYR A 538 -12.82 -19.50 35.54
N GLY A 539 -11.64 -18.91 35.73
CA GLY A 539 -10.60 -19.47 36.60
C GLY A 539 -11.05 -19.62 38.06
N ALA A 540 -11.79 -18.66 38.60
CA ALA A 540 -12.37 -18.74 39.94
C ALA A 540 -13.35 -19.91 40.07
N VAL A 541 -14.17 -20.15 39.05
CA VAL A 541 -15.10 -21.30 39.00
C VAL A 541 -14.32 -22.61 38.93
N VAL A 542 -13.28 -22.70 38.09
CA VAL A 542 -12.39 -23.88 38.02
C VAL A 542 -11.80 -24.19 39.39
N VAL A 543 -11.24 -23.20 40.08
CA VAL A 543 -10.63 -23.39 41.41
C VAL A 543 -11.69 -23.78 42.44
N ALA A 544 -12.88 -23.15 42.41
CA ALA A 544 -13.96 -23.50 43.33
C ALA A 544 -14.43 -24.95 43.14
N VAL A 545 -14.59 -25.40 41.89
CA VAL A 545 -14.94 -26.80 41.57
C VAL A 545 -13.81 -27.74 42.01
N ALA A 546 -12.55 -27.41 41.72
CA ALA A 546 -11.40 -28.21 42.11
C ALA A 546 -11.30 -28.38 43.63
N VAL A 547 -11.46 -27.30 44.40
CA VAL A 547 -11.46 -27.33 45.87
C VAL A 547 -12.63 -28.15 46.41
N ALA A 548 -13.83 -28.01 45.84
CA ALA A 548 -15.00 -28.77 46.28
C ALA A 548 -14.82 -30.28 46.03
N VAL A 549 -14.24 -30.64 44.88
CA VAL A 549 -14.03 -32.03 44.47
C VAL A 549 -12.83 -32.67 45.18
N GLY A 550 -11.77 -31.89 45.45
CA GLY A 550 -10.56 -32.32 46.15
C GLY A 550 -10.81 -32.79 47.57
N GLN A 551 -11.91 -32.37 48.20
CA GLN A 551 -12.35 -32.89 49.49
C GLN A 551 -12.69 -34.39 49.45
N SER A 552 -13.04 -34.93 48.28
CA SER A 552 -13.37 -36.35 48.12
C SER A 552 -12.44 -37.11 47.18
N SER A 553 -11.76 -36.44 46.23
CA SER A 553 -10.79 -37.08 45.34
C SER A 553 -9.70 -36.09 44.89
N GLN A 554 -8.46 -36.36 45.31
CA GLN A 554 -7.28 -35.59 44.91
C GLN A 554 -6.98 -35.71 43.40
N GLN A 555 -7.29 -36.86 42.78
CA GLN A 555 -7.14 -37.05 41.34
C GLN A 555 -8.11 -36.16 40.56
N ALA A 556 -9.37 -36.13 40.96
CA ALA A 556 -10.40 -35.34 40.31
C ALA A 556 -10.17 -33.83 40.48
N GLU A 557 -9.59 -33.40 41.61
CA GLU A 557 -9.06 -32.04 41.79
C GLU A 557 -8.00 -31.73 40.72
N THR A 558 -7.00 -32.60 40.57
CA THR A 558 -5.91 -32.41 39.61
C THR A 558 -6.42 -32.35 38.18
N ILE A 559 -7.33 -33.26 37.80
CA ILE A 559 -7.97 -33.30 36.48
C ILE A 559 -8.75 -32.02 36.21
N THR A 560 -9.51 -31.53 37.20
CA THR A 560 -10.27 -30.27 37.09
C THR A 560 -9.33 -29.08 36.83
N LEU A 561 -8.21 -29.02 37.55
CA LEU A 561 -7.20 -27.97 37.35
C LEU A 561 -6.56 -28.05 35.97
N ILE A 562 -6.21 -29.26 35.49
CA ILE A 562 -5.68 -29.48 34.14
C ILE A 562 -6.70 -29.02 33.08
N ALA A 563 -7.97 -29.40 33.24
CA ALA A 563 -9.04 -29.05 32.31
C ALA A 563 -9.22 -27.53 32.16
N GLY A 564 -9.29 -26.82 33.30
CA GLY A 564 -9.42 -25.37 33.30
C GLY A 564 -8.16 -24.64 32.81
N ALA A 565 -6.97 -25.12 33.18
CA ALA A 565 -5.71 -24.56 32.72
C ALA A 565 -5.53 -24.73 31.20
N ALA A 566 -5.89 -25.89 30.64
CA ALA A 566 -5.86 -26.13 29.21
C ALA A 566 -6.82 -25.21 28.44
N GLY A 567 -8.04 -25.01 28.96
CA GLY A 567 -9.01 -24.08 28.41
C GLY A 567 -8.51 -22.62 28.39
N LEU A 568 -7.97 -22.13 29.51
CA LEU A 568 -7.39 -20.78 29.59
C LEU A 568 -6.15 -20.62 28.70
N GLY A 569 -5.29 -21.65 28.65
CA GLY A 569 -4.12 -21.68 27.78
C GLY A 569 -4.49 -21.57 26.30
N LEU A 570 -5.56 -22.24 25.87
CA LEU A 570 -6.09 -22.12 24.52
C LEU A 570 -6.59 -20.72 24.21
N VAL A 571 -7.36 -20.10 25.11
CA VAL A 571 -7.85 -18.72 24.96
C VAL A 571 -6.68 -17.73 24.87
N ALA A 572 -5.66 -17.89 25.71
CA ALA A 572 -4.46 -17.06 25.69
C ALA A 572 -3.65 -17.23 24.39
N GLY A 573 -3.49 -18.49 23.94
CA GLY A 573 -2.84 -18.81 22.66
C GLY A 573 -3.57 -18.18 21.47
N TRP A 574 -4.90 -18.25 21.47
CA TRP A 574 -5.75 -17.59 20.48
C TRP A 574 -5.55 -16.06 20.50
N ALA A 575 -5.64 -15.42 21.67
CA ALA A 575 -5.46 -13.98 21.81
C ALA A 575 -4.10 -13.51 21.26
N ARG A 576 -3.04 -14.28 21.55
CA ARG A 576 -1.69 -14.00 21.05
C ARG A 576 -1.58 -14.18 19.54
N PHE A 577 -2.20 -15.21 18.99
CA PHE A 577 -2.28 -15.43 17.55
C PHE A 577 -2.95 -14.25 16.84
N GLN A 578 -4.10 -13.80 17.36
CA GLN A 578 -4.86 -12.70 16.78
C GLN A 578 -4.17 -11.35 16.91
N HIS A 579 -3.48 -11.12 18.04
CA HIS A 579 -2.64 -9.93 18.19
C HIS A 579 -1.51 -9.88 17.15
N THR A 580 -0.90 -11.04 16.87
CA THR A 580 0.14 -11.16 15.85
C THR A 580 -0.42 -10.83 14.47
N ILE A 581 -1.58 -11.38 14.09
CA ILE A 581 -2.27 -11.03 12.82
C ILE A 581 -2.53 -9.51 12.73
N GLY A 582 -2.97 -8.88 13.81
CA GLY A 582 -3.18 -7.43 13.85
C GLY A 582 -1.90 -6.63 13.62
N ALA A 583 -0.81 -7.00 14.30
CA ALA A 583 0.49 -6.34 14.16
C ALA A 583 1.07 -6.46 12.74
N ILE A 584 0.87 -7.62 12.11
CA ILE A 584 1.26 -7.89 10.72
C ILE A 584 0.51 -6.94 9.76
N GLY A 585 -0.80 -6.79 9.95
CA GLY A 585 -1.61 -5.87 9.15
C GLY A 585 -1.17 -4.41 9.29
N THR A 586 -0.78 -3.98 10.50
CA THR A 586 -0.28 -2.62 10.73
C THR A 586 1.10 -2.37 10.15
N GLN A 587 2.02 -3.34 10.26
CA GLN A 587 3.38 -3.22 9.73
C GLN A 587 3.37 -3.16 8.20
N ALA A 588 2.58 -4.00 7.55
CA ALA A 588 2.52 -3.98 6.09
C ALA A 588 1.84 -2.73 5.53
N ALA A 589 0.86 -2.17 6.24
CA ALA A 589 0.34 -0.85 5.91
C ALA A 589 1.43 0.23 6.01
N ALA A 590 2.40 0.09 6.94
CA ALA A 590 3.53 1.01 7.05
C ALA A 590 4.57 0.80 5.95
N ASP A 591 4.97 -0.44 5.67
CA ASP A 591 5.93 -0.78 4.61
C ASP A 591 5.38 -0.39 3.23
N GLN A 592 4.09 -0.58 2.99
CA GLN A 592 3.40 -0.11 1.78
C GLN A 592 3.47 1.42 1.63
N ARG A 593 3.35 2.18 2.73
CA ARG A 593 3.51 3.64 2.71
C ARG A 593 4.95 4.06 2.45
N ALA A 594 5.93 3.36 3.02
CA ALA A 594 7.35 3.65 2.81
C ALA A 594 7.78 3.36 1.37
N GLY A 595 7.37 2.22 0.81
CA GLY A 595 7.60 1.89 -0.60
C GLY A 595 6.98 2.91 -1.55
N TRP A 596 5.75 3.36 -1.25
CA TRP A 596 5.08 4.41 -2.04
C TRP A 596 5.89 5.71 -2.09
N ALA A 597 6.44 6.17 -0.97
CA ALA A 597 7.24 7.40 -0.94
C ALA A 597 8.54 7.27 -1.74
N ALA A 598 9.19 6.09 -1.72
CA ALA A 598 10.40 5.83 -2.49
C ALA A 598 10.11 5.75 -4.01
N ASP A 599 9.08 5.00 -4.39
CA ASP A 599 8.66 4.83 -5.79
C ASP A 599 8.25 6.18 -6.40
N THR A 600 7.53 7.01 -5.64
CA THR A 600 7.10 8.34 -6.10
C THR A 600 8.31 9.25 -6.37
N ARG A 601 9.31 9.27 -5.47
CA ARG A 601 10.54 10.06 -5.67
C ARG A 601 11.36 9.59 -6.86
N LEU A 602 11.45 8.27 -7.07
CA LEU A 602 12.14 7.72 -8.23
C LEU A 602 11.42 8.12 -9.52
N ALA A 603 10.09 7.97 -9.54
CA ALA A 603 9.26 8.37 -10.67
C ALA A 603 9.40 9.87 -11.00
N GLU A 604 9.45 10.75 -9.99
CA GLU A 604 9.71 12.18 -10.15
C GLU A 604 11.08 12.47 -10.79
N ARG A 605 12.14 11.79 -10.33
CA ARG A 605 13.49 11.95 -10.90
C ARG A 605 13.55 11.49 -12.35
N GLU A 606 13.02 10.30 -12.63
CA GLU A 606 12.98 9.78 -14.01
C GLU A 606 12.14 10.65 -14.94
N ALA A 607 11.02 11.19 -14.45
CA ALA A 607 10.19 12.12 -15.19
C ALA A 607 10.95 13.40 -15.56
N ALA A 608 11.67 13.98 -14.59
CA ALA A 608 12.50 15.15 -14.83
C ALA A 608 13.61 14.87 -15.87
N ASP A 609 14.29 13.73 -15.76
CA ASP A 609 15.36 13.36 -16.70
C ASP A 609 14.84 13.12 -18.12
N ARG A 610 13.66 12.49 -18.26
CA ARG A 610 12.99 12.32 -19.56
C ARG A 610 12.58 13.66 -20.17
N SER A 611 12.04 14.58 -19.37
CA SER A 611 11.67 15.92 -19.84
C SER A 611 12.92 16.69 -20.35
N ARG A 612 14.01 16.66 -19.59
CA ARG A 612 15.31 17.25 -20.02
C ARG A 612 15.86 16.63 -21.30
N ALA A 613 15.75 15.31 -21.45
CA ALA A 613 16.18 14.63 -22.67
C ALA A 613 15.40 15.11 -23.91
N ARG A 614 14.09 15.39 -23.77
CA ARG A 614 13.26 15.94 -24.86
C ARG A 614 13.79 17.28 -25.37
N TRP A 615 14.15 18.20 -24.47
CA TRP A 615 14.67 19.52 -24.85
C TRP A 615 16.07 19.46 -25.47
N ARG A 616 16.90 18.50 -25.04
CA ARG A 616 18.17 18.20 -25.72
C ARG A 616 17.95 17.80 -27.17
N VAL A 617 17.00 16.90 -27.42
CA VAL A 617 16.68 16.42 -28.78
C VAL A 617 16.07 17.52 -29.63
N ALA A 618 15.32 18.45 -29.03
CA ALA A 618 14.73 19.57 -29.75
C ALA A 618 15.76 20.63 -30.22
N GLY A 619 17.01 20.62 -29.74
CA GLY A 619 18.06 21.45 -30.33
C GLY A 619 17.93 22.97 -30.06
N LEU A 620 18.12 23.39 -28.81
CA LEU A 620 18.09 24.81 -28.40
C LEU A 620 19.33 25.63 -28.85
N ASN A 621 20.23 25.07 -29.66
CA ASN A 621 21.49 25.70 -30.05
C ASN A 621 21.27 27.00 -30.84
N ARG A 622 20.30 27.00 -31.76
CA ARG A 622 20.02 28.18 -32.59
C ARG A 622 19.41 29.32 -31.77
N SER A 623 18.58 28.99 -30.79
CA SER A 623 18.07 29.95 -29.79
C SER A 623 19.21 30.59 -29.00
N LEU A 624 20.18 29.77 -28.55
CA LEU A 624 21.37 30.26 -27.85
C LEU A 624 22.24 31.14 -28.74
N GLU A 625 22.52 30.73 -29.99
CA GLU A 625 23.28 31.53 -30.97
C GLU A 625 22.66 32.92 -31.20
N LEU A 626 21.33 33.01 -31.25
CA LEU A 626 20.62 34.28 -31.42
C LEU A 626 20.78 35.18 -30.20
N LEU A 627 20.62 34.63 -28.99
CA LEU A 627 20.82 35.38 -27.75
C LEU A 627 22.29 35.82 -27.58
N GLU A 628 23.24 34.94 -27.89
CA GLU A 628 24.68 35.22 -27.85
C GLU A 628 25.08 36.29 -28.86
N ALA A 629 24.48 36.29 -30.06
CA ALA A 629 24.72 37.32 -31.07
C ALA A 629 24.29 38.71 -30.57
N VAL A 630 23.13 38.80 -29.89
CA VAL A 630 22.64 40.06 -29.30
C VAL A 630 23.52 40.50 -28.14
N TYR A 631 23.91 39.57 -27.28
CA TYR A 631 24.84 39.81 -26.18
C TYR A 631 26.21 40.33 -26.69
N GLY A 632 26.74 39.72 -27.76
CA GLY A 632 28.06 39.98 -28.33
C GLY A 632 28.19 41.22 -29.23
N ALA A 633 27.22 42.14 -29.19
CA ALA A 633 27.18 43.44 -29.90
C ALA A 633 26.43 43.51 -31.25
N THR A 634 25.58 42.53 -31.59
CA THR A 634 24.63 42.70 -32.71
C THR A 634 23.56 43.73 -32.34
N ASP A 635 23.21 44.63 -33.27
CA ASP A 635 22.12 45.59 -33.08
C ASP A 635 20.77 44.85 -32.88
N PRO A 636 20.12 44.97 -31.71
CA PRO A 636 18.82 44.36 -31.43
C PRO A 636 17.71 44.81 -32.40
N GLY A 637 17.85 45.98 -33.03
CA GLY A 637 16.89 46.53 -33.98
C GLY A 637 17.03 46.03 -35.43
N ALA A 638 18.09 45.28 -35.75
CA ALA A 638 18.40 44.90 -37.13
C ALA A 638 17.28 44.06 -37.78
N PRO A 639 16.76 44.42 -38.98
CA PRO A 639 15.65 43.71 -39.62
C PRO A 639 15.90 42.21 -39.81
N ALA A 640 17.11 41.83 -40.20
CA ALA A 640 17.51 40.43 -40.39
C ALA A 640 17.53 39.63 -39.07
N LEU A 641 17.89 40.28 -37.95
CA LEU A 641 17.86 39.64 -36.63
C LEU A 641 16.41 39.43 -36.18
N ARG A 642 15.54 40.43 -36.41
CA ARG A 642 14.12 40.35 -36.06
C ARG A 642 13.41 39.20 -36.75
N GLU A 643 13.68 38.99 -38.04
CA GLU A 643 13.09 37.90 -38.82
C GLU A 643 13.56 36.52 -38.30
N ARG A 644 14.85 36.40 -37.96
CA ARG A 644 15.39 35.17 -37.35
C ARG A 644 14.79 34.92 -35.97
N CYS A 645 14.64 35.95 -35.13
CA CYS A 645 13.99 35.84 -33.82
C CYS A 645 12.53 35.44 -33.94
N ALA A 646 11.79 35.99 -34.92
CA ALA A 646 10.40 35.64 -35.17
C ALA A 646 10.25 34.17 -35.61
N SER A 647 11.14 33.68 -36.48
CA SER A 647 11.13 32.29 -36.91
C SER A 647 11.46 31.32 -35.77
N GLU A 648 12.44 31.67 -34.93
CA GLU A 648 12.83 30.85 -33.78
C GLU A 648 11.73 30.83 -32.70
N GLU A 649 11.11 31.99 -32.44
CA GLU A 649 9.99 32.12 -31.51
C GLU A 649 8.78 31.28 -31.93
N ALA A 650 8.44 31.30 -33.22
CA ALA A 650 7.34 30.50 -33.76
C ALA A 650 7.62 28.98 -33.64
N TYR A 651 8.86 28.56 -33.87
CA TYR A 651 9.31 27.18 -33.68
C TYR A 651 9.15 26.74 -32.21
N LEU A 652 9.68 27.54 -31.28
CA LEU A 652 9.59 27.21 -29.84
C LEU A 652 8.16 27.23 -29.33
N ARG A 653 7.29 28.11 -29.84
CA ARG A 653 5.85 28.07 -29.54
C ARG A 653 5.23 26.74 -29.95
N GLN A 654 5.48 26.25 -31.17
CA GLN A 654 4.98 24.94 -31.60
C GLN A 654 5.47 23.81 -30.67
N LEU A 655 6.72 23.87 -30.23
CA LEU A 655 7.29 22.89 -29.32
C LEU A 655 6.63 22.92 -27.93
N THR A 656 6.35 24.11 -27.38
CA THR A 656 5.62 24.26 -26.10
C THR A 656 4.14 23.91 -26.15
N LEU A 657 3.54 23.90 -27.35
CA LEU A 657 2.14 23.49 -27.54
C LEU A 657 1.95 21.98 -27.50
N LEU A 658 3.03 21.19 -27.53
CA LEU A 658 2.95 19.75 -27.31
C LEU A 658 2.45 19.48 -25.89
N HIS A 659 1.34 18.75 -25.78
CA HIS A 659 0.71 18.49 -24.49
C HIS A 659 1.66 17.71 -23.56
N PRO A 660 1.77 18.09 -22.26
CA PRO A 660 2.68 17.44 -21.31
C PRO A 660 2.48 15.93 -21.19
N ASP A 661 1.24 15.47 -21.31
CA ASP A 661 0.87 14.05 -21.21
C ASP A 661 1.37 13.18 -22.37
N LEU A 662 1.87 13.76 -23.48
CA LEU A 662 2.43 13.03 -24.62
C LEU A 662 3.85 12.53 -24.29
N VAL A 663 3.96 11.54 -23.43
CA VAL A 663 5.24 10.99 -22.95
C VAL A 663 6.02 10.32 -24.09
N HIS A 664 5.36 9.44 -24.86
CA HIS A 664 5.99 8.63 -25.89
C HIS A 664 5.98 9.26 -27.27
N VAL A 665 4.82 9.76 -27.75
CA VAL A 665 4.74 10.36 -29.09
C VAL A 665 5.32 11.78 -29.13
N GLY A 666 5.29 12.50 -27.99
CA GLY A 666 5.78 13.87 -27.88
C GLY A 666 7.28 14.01 -28.20
N GLN A 667 8.12 13.01 -27.88
CA GLN A 667 9.55 13.03 -28.23
C GLN A 667 9.78 13.01 -29.75
N TRP A 668 8.92 12.30 -30.48
CA TRP A 668 9.00 12.20 -31.93
C TRP A 668 8.52 13.48 -32.60
N PHE A 669 7.45 14.09 -32.08
CA PHE A 669 7.02 15.41 -32.54
C PHE A 669 8.06 16.49 -32.27
N ALA A 670 8.70 16.48 -31.09
CA ALA A 670 9.78 17.40 -30.78
C ALA A 670 10.96 17.26 -31.77
N ARG A 671 11.35 16.02 -32.08
CA ARG A 671 12.38 15.74 -33.08
C ARG A 671 11.97 16.18 -34.49
N ALA A 672 10.74 15.88 -34.90
CA ALA A 672 10.22 16.28 -36.21
C ALA A 672 10.14 17.81 -36.37
N LEU A 673 9.75 18.53 -35.31
CA LEU A 673 9.77 19.99 -35.27
C LEU A 673 11.20 20.51 -35.45
N SER A 674 12.19 19.92 -34.76
CA SER A 674 13.61 20.27 -34.91
C SER A 674 14.11 20.05 -36.34
N ASP A 675 13.90 18.85 -36.90
CA ASP A 675 14.33 18.50 -38.26
C ASP A 675 13.68 19.39 -39.33
N ALA A 676 12.38 19.70 -39.16
CA ALA A 676 11.65 20.60 -40.05
C ALA A 676 12.23 22.02 -40.00
N HIS A 677 12.52 22.51 -38.80
CA HIS A 677 13.08 23.85 -38.58
C HIS A 677 14.49 23.99 -39.18
N GLU A 678 15.36 23.00 -39.03
CA GLU A 678 16.69 22.96 -39.67
C GLU A 678 16.60 22.95 -41.20
N ARG A 679 15.58 22.27 -41.73
CA ARG A 679 15.32 22.22 -43.17
C ARG A 679 14.63 23.48 -43.68
N GLY A 680 14.03 24.32 -42.83
CA GLY A 680 13.23 25.47 -43.25
C GLY A 680 11.85 25.07 -43.79
N VAL A 681 11.27 23.99 -43.24
CA VAL A 681 9.90 23.53 -43.47
C VAL A 681 9.02 24.04 -42.33
N ARG A 682 7.83 24.55 -42.63
CA ARG A 682 6.91 25.04 -41.59
C ARG A 682 6.02 23.89 -41.11
N LEU A 683 6.49 23.18 -40.09
CA LEU A 683 5.73 22.11 -39.45
C LEU A 683 4.80 22.66 -38.37
N VAL A 684 3.50 22.31 -38.45
CA VAL A 684 2.49 22.60 -37.43
C VAL A 684 2.01 21.29 -36.83
N VAL A 685 2.15 21.11 -35.52
CA VAL A 685 1.69 19.90 -34.82
C VAL A 685 0.50 20.24 -33.94
N ARG A 686 -0.60 19.51 -34.10
CA ARG A 686 -1.83 19.64 -33.31
C ARG A 686 -2.16 18.30 -32.66
N ALA A 687 -1.64 18.08 -31.46
CA ALA A 687 -1.90 16.87 -30.70
C ALA A 687 -2.65 17.20 -29.40
N GLY A 688 -3.70 16.43 -29.10
CA GLY A 688 -4.37 16.49 -27.79
C GLY A 688 -3.53 15.88 -26.67
N GLY A 689 -4.15 15.63 -25.51
CA GLY A 689 -3.47 15.00 -24.36
C GLY A 689 -3.35 13.48 -24.40
N THR A 690 -3.84 12.81 -25.45
CA THR A 690 -3.83 11.35 -25.55
C THR A 690 -2.49 10.86 -26.11
N ASP A 691 -1.68 10.22 -25.26
CA ASP A 691 -0.42 9.60 -25.66
C ASP A 691 -0.62 8.21 -26.29
N LEU A 692 0.40 7.75 -27.01
CA LEU A 692 0.41 6.43 -27.66
C LEU A 692 1.34 5.47 -26.91
N PRO A 693 1.07 4.15 -26.92
CA PRO A 693 2.03 3.16 -26.45
C PRO A 693 3.38 3.30 -27.16
N ALA A 694 4.49 3.06 -26.46
CA ALA A 694 5.85 3.28 -26.96
C ALA A 694 6.13 2.64 -28.35
N GLU A 695 5.63 1.43 -28.57
CA GLU A 695 5.78 0.72 -29.86
C GLU A 695 5.05 1.43 -31.01
N MET A 696 3.84 1.93 -30.76
CA MET A 696 3.05 2.67 -31.76
C MET A 696 3.63 4.06 -32.00
N ALA A 697 4.10 4.72 -30.94
CA ALA A 697 4.71 6.04 -31.01
C ALA A 697 5.95 6.05 -31.92
N ALA A 698 6.76 4.98 -31.91
CA ALA A 698 7.91 4.86 -32.81
C ALA A 698 7.50 4.83 -34.29
N GLY A 699 6.49 4.03 -34.65
CA GLY A 699 6.01 3.97 -36.03
C GLY A 699 5.33 5.27 -36.50
N VAL A 700 4.64 5.99 -35.60
CA VAL A 700 4.16 7.35 -35.89
C VAL A 700 5.32 8.31 -36.12
N GLY A 701 6.36 8.24 -35.28
CA GLY A 701 7.57 9.04 -35.44
C GLY A 701 8.24 8.85 -36.80
N ASP A 702 8.39 7.61 -37.26
CA ASP A 702 8.98 7.30 -38.56
C ASP A 702 8.20 7.93 -39.72
N VAL A 703 6.87 7.85 -39.70
CA VAL A 703 6.02 8.42 -40.75
C VAL A 703 6.16 9.94 -40.80
N VAL A 704 6.13 10.60 -39.63
CA VAL A 704 6.23 12.07 -39.55
C VAL A 704 7.61 12.54 -39.97
N LEU A 705 8.68 11.89 -39.52
CA LEU A 705 10.05 12.24 -39.91
C LEU A 705 10.29 12.05 -41.41
N ALA A 706 9.77 10.97 -41.99
CA ALA A 706 9.85 10.72 -43.43
C ALA A 706 9.07 11.78 -44.24
N ALA A 707 7.87 12.17 -43.77
CA ALA A 707 7.11 13.25 -44.39
C ALA A 707 7.85 14.59 -44.33
N VAL A 708 8.47 14.93 -43.19
CA VAL A 708 9.33 16.13 -43.06
C VAL A 708 10.51 16.06 -44.03
N ALA A 709 11.14 14.89 -44.18
CA ALA A 709 12.32 14.73 -45.03
C ALA A 709 12.03 14.98 -46.52
N GLU A 710 10.85 14.60 -46.99
CA GLU A 710 10.39 14.76 -48.38
C GLU A 710 9.75 16.13 -48.66
N THR A 711 9.46 16.92 -47.61
CA THR A 711 8.81 18.23 -47.74
C THR A 711 9.81 19.32 -48.17
N PRO A 712 9.55 20.09 -49.24
CA PRO A 712 10.44 21.13 -49.73
C PRO A 712 10.57 22.32 -48.78
N ARG A 713 11.72 23.00 -48.83
CA ARG A 713 11.96 24.26 -48.10
C ARG A 713 10.88 25.30 -48.41
N GLY A 714 10.41 25.99 -47.38
CA GLY A 714 9.42 27.06 -47.49
C GLY A 714 7.98 26.60 -47.67
N THR A 715 7.71 25.30 -47.61
CA THR A 715 6.35 24.74 -47.68
C THR A 715 5.84 24.30 -46.29
N ASP A 716 4.53 24.21 -46.16
CA ASP A 716 3.84 23.89 -44.91
C ASP A 716 3.52 22.39 -44.83
N LEU A 717 3.70 21.81 -43.65
CA LEU A 717 3.27 20.46 -43.30
C LEU A 717 2.49 20.54 -41.99
N THR A 718 1.28 20.00 -41.94
CA THR A 718 0.45 19.95 -40.73
C THR A 718 0.22 18.51 -40.31
N VAL A 719 0.48 18.22 -39.04
CA VAL A 719 0.20 16.92 -38.41
C VAL A 719 -0.83 17.12 -37.32
N THR A 720 -1.95 16.40 -37.38
CA THR A 720 -2.99 16.45 -36.34
C THR A 720 -3.18 15.05 -35.75
N LEU A 721 -3.22 14.95 -34.42
CA LEU A 721 -3.48 13.72 -33.68
C LEU A 721 -4.67 13.95 -32.73
N PHE A 722 -5.75 13.19 -32.91
CA PHE A 722 -6.94 13.32 -32.08
C PHE A 722 -7.57 11.96 -31.74
N PRO A 723 -8.18 11.83 -30.54
CA PRO A 723 -8.86 10.62 -30.12
C PRO A 723 -10.12 10.37 -30.96
N ALA A 724 -10.38 9.10 -31.28
CA ALA A 724 -11.54 8.62 -32.01
C ALA A 724 -12.17 7.41 -31.29
N PRO A 725 -13.45 7.05 -31.55
CA PRO A 725 -14.10 5.90 -30.90
C PRO A 725 -13.39 4.55 -31.16
N GLU A 726 -12.69 4.45 -32.28
CA GLU A 726 -11.96 3.27 -32.75
C GLU A 726 -10.44 3.33 -32.43
N GLY A 727 -10.00 4.27 -31.58
CA GLY A 727 -8.58 4.42 -31.20
C GLY A 727 -8.08 5.85 -31.37
N VAL A 728 -6.93 6.04 -32.01
CA VAL A 728 -6.35 7.37 -32.27
C VAL A 728 -6.25 7.59 -33.77
N ARG A 729 -6.59 8.79 -34.23
CA ARG A 729 -6.55 9.16 -35.64
C ARG A 729 -5.51 10.24 -35.86
N MET A 730 -4.64 10.00 -36.85
CA MET A 730 -3.61 10.94 -37.27
C MET A 730 -3.89 11.40 -38.69
N THR A 731 -3.78 12.70 -38.94
CA THR A 731 -3.82 13.27 -40.29
C THR A 731 -2.54 14.03 -40.60
N LEU A 732 -2.03 13.87 -41.82
CA LEU A 732 -0.94 14.67 -42.38
C LEU A 732 -1.47 15.45 -43.58
N VAL A 733 -1.22 16.75 -43.62
CA VAL A 733 -1.64 17.63 -44.71
C VAL A 733 -0.44 18.44 -45.19
N GLY A 734 -0.10 18.36 -46.47
CA GLY A 734 1.04 19.06 -47.05
C GLY A 734 0.94 19.16 -48.56
N ALA A 735 1.95 19.74 -49.22
CA ALA A 735 1.97 19.88 -50.68
C ALA A 735 2.12 18.51 -51.38
N HIS A 736 1.37 18.30 -52.45
CA HIS A 736 1.54 17.13 -53.33
C HIS A 736 2.87 17.24 -54.11
N PRO A 737 3.65 16.16 -54.30
CA PRO A 737 3.43 14.76 -53.90
C PRO A 737 4.15 14.34 -52.60
N HIS A 738 4.52 15.30 -51.75
CA HIS A 738 5.55 15.12 -50.73
C HIS A 738 5.09 14.28 -49.53
N VAL A 739 3.84 14.43 -49.09
CA VAL A 739 3.28 13.59 -48.02
C VAL A 739 3.14 12.15 -48.50
N THR A 740 2.70 11.94 -49.75
CA THR A 740 2.62 10.60 -50.35
C THR A 740 4.00 9.94 -50.46
N ALA A 741 5.02 10.69 -50.86
CA ALA A 741 6.39 10.20 -50.95
C ALA A 741 6.94 9.80 -49.57
N GLY A 742 6.73 10.64 -48.55
CA GLY A 742 7.19 10.38 -47.19
C GLY A 742 6.54 9.15 -46.57
N ILE A 743 5.24 8.93 -46.79
CA ILE A 743 4.55 7.72 -46.30
C ILE A 743 5.11 6.46 -46.97
N ARG A 744 5.46 6.52 -48.26
CA ARG A 744 6.05 5.38 -48.98
C ARG A 744 7.48 5.07 -48.57
N SER A 745 8.24 6.07 -48.11
CA SER A 745 9.62 5.89 -47.64
C SER A 745 9.70 5.46 -46.16
N ALA A 746 8.62 5.66 -45.39
CA ALA A 746 8.53 5.18 -44.02
C ALA A 746 8.59 3.63 -43.96
N SER A 747 9.43 3.11 -43.06
CA SER A 747 9.78 1.67 -43.02
C SER A 747 8.91 0.84 -42.06
N GLY A 748 7.96 1.46 -41.34
CA GLY A 748 7.18 0.83 -40.26
C GLY A 748 5.83 0.23 -40.70
N PRO A 749 5.28 -0.75 -39.95
CA PRO A 749 4.01 -1.42 -40.26
C PRO A 749 2.80 -0.47 -40.30
N ILE A 750 2.88 0.65 -39.57
CA ILE A 750 1.85 1.69 -39.50
C ILE A 750 1.73 2.49 -40.81
N ALA A 751 2.79 2.57 -41.62
CA ALA A 751 2.76 3.28 -42.90
C ALA A 751 1.81 2.61 -43.92
N VAL A 752 1.60 1.29 -43.80
CA VAL A 752 0.78 0.49 -44.71
C VAL A 752 -0.73 0.75 -44.54
N SER A 753 -1.15 1.22 -43.36
CA SER A 753 -2.55 1.54 -43.06
C SER A 753 -2.96 2.97 -43.47
N ALA A 754 -2.05 3.77 -44.02
CA ALA A 754 -2.33 5.15 -44.39
C ALA A 754 -3.19 5.25 -45.66
N GLN A 755 -4.31 5.96 -45.58
CA GLN A 755 -5.10 6.34 -46.75
C GLN A 755 -4.69 7.73 -47.20
N VAL A 756 -4.29 7.88 -48.46
CA VAL A 756 -3.83 9.18 -49.00
C VAL A 756 -4.78 9.66 -50.09
N LEU A 757 -5.22 10.91 -49.98
CA LEU A 757 -6.08 11.61 -50.91
C LEU A 757 -5.40 12.90 -51.37
N SER A 758 -5.23 13.09 -52.68
CA SER A 758 -4.69 14.32 -53.24
C SER A 758 -5.83 15.24 -53.71
N VAL A 759 -5.90 16.46 -53.16
CA VAL A 759 -6.94 17.46 -53.47
C VAL A 759 -6.28 18.81 -53.73
N GLY A 760 -6.49 19.38 -54.92
CA GLY A 760 -6.13 20.78 -55.20
C GLY A 760 -4.65 21.13 -54.98
N GLY A 761 -3.72 20.22 -55.28
CA GLY A 761 -2.28 20.41 -55.08
C GLY A 761 -1.77 20.09 -53.67
N GLN A 762 -2.64 19.61 -52.77
CA GLN A 762 -2.28 19.11 -51.45
C GLN A 762 -2.52 17.60 -51.34
N ASP A 763 -1.70 16.94 -50.54
CA ASP A 763 -1.91 15.58 -50.09
C ASP A 763 -2.47 15.60 -48.67
N VAL A 764 -3.54 14.84 -48.44
CA VAL A 764 -4.13 14.56 -47.15
C VAL A 764 -4.00 13.07 -46.89
N ALA A 765 -3.23 12.70 -45.86
CA ALA A 765 -3.12 11.33 -45.42
C ALA A 765 -3.83 11.13 -44.08
N GLU A 766 -4.54 10.02 -43.94
CA GLU A 766 -5.23 9.62 -42.72
C GLU A 766 -4.72 8.25 -42.26
N LEU A 767 -4.39 8.14 -40.97
CA LEU A 767 -3.97 6.91 -40.31
C LEU A 767 -4.89 6.65 -39.11
N LEU A 768 -5.46 5.44 -39.05
CA LEU A 768 -6.19 4.95 -37.89
C LEU A 768 -5.30 4.01 -37.08
N LEU A 769 -5.12 4.31 -35.81
CA LEU A 769 -4.24 3.61 -34.89
C LEU A 769 -5.10 2.89 -33.83
N ASP A 770 -5.16 1.57 -33.92
CA ASP A 770 -5.88 0.71 -32.97
C ASP A 770 -5.12 0.67 -31.64
N VAL A 771 -5.66 1.31 -30.60
CA VAL A 771 -5.03 1.31 -29.27
C VAL A 771 -5.66 0.20 -28.43
N PRO A 772 -4.93 -0.87 -28.06
CA PRO A 772 -5.49 -1.93 -27.23
C PRO A 772 -5.94 -1.38 -25.87
N ALA A 773 -7.18 -1.70 -25.50
CA ALA A 773 -7.87 -1.20 -24.30
C ALA A 773 -7.27 -1.68 -22.97
#